data_AF-A0A7W1W054-F1
#
_entry.id   AF-A0A7W1W054-F1
#
_cell.length_a   1.000
_cell.length_b   1.000
_cell.length_c   1.000
_cell.angle_alpha   90.00
_cell.angle_beta   90.00
_cell.angle_gamma   90.00
#
_symmetry.space_group_name_H-M   'P 1'
#
loop_
_entity.id
_entity.type
_entity.pdbx_description
1 polymer ?
#
loop_
_entity_poly.entity_id
_entity_poly.type
_entity_poly.pdbx_seq_one_letter_code
_entity_poly.pdbx_strand_id
1 'polypeptide(L)'
;GGMIYGMEGVKAAMHFGRGRVVLRGKLHVDTKPSGRETIIITEVPYQVSRDSLCDRIGQLVNEKAIEGIAHINNESNNKEGTRVVIDLKRDAIANVVINQLYKYTELQTSFGINNVALVKGRPRTLNVKDMISEFVEFRHEVVVRRTQFELREAEKKAHILQGYLIALDHLDEVIALIRNSSTPEKAKENLVNAGWGLDEIQAKAILELRLQRLTGMEREKIKEEFDELMKLITYLKELLGDEGMRYDIIKKELNEVKEKFGDARKTEITYLDDEVRIKDLIKEEDVVITISHHGYIKRTSATEYRQQRRGGRGAIGGKTREEDYIEHLFVASTHHTMLFFTEKGRCYWLNIYEIPEGEKSGKGRAIQNLIQIPQDDKVRAVIDVKDFEDKDFVNSHNIVLCTKKGIIKKTLLEDFSRPRQTGVIAITINPGDELLEARLTDGNCEIMLAVKSGRAIRFPENKVRPTGRGAIGVAGIEVEDDKDEVIGMICVNAEDKSRTVLVVSEKGFGKRTEIEEYRITNRGGKGVKTISVTERSGSLVGILDVTAKEDLMITCKSGVTIRMGVTTISSQGRATQGVKLIRLDGGDEIAAITKLDIIVDPEERELNLPGEIDIPGEVADEAAGEISNNNNDDEATDAAPESSEEKQ
;
A
#
# COMPACT_ATOMS: atom_id res chain seq x y z
N GLY A 1 -13.26 6.97 -23.39
CA GLY A 1 -11.95 6.80 -22.75
C GLY A 1 -12.04 7.31 -21.34
N GLY A 2 -10.90 7.35 -20.66
CA GLY A 2 -10.74 7.83 -19.29
C GLY A 2 -10.54 6.69 -18.30
N MET A 3 -10.32 7.11 -17.07
CA MET A 3 -10.14 6.27 -15.90
C MET A 3 -11.20 6.61 -14.86
N ILE A 4 -11.64 5.59 -14.13
CA ILE A 4 -12.40 5.79 -12.90
C ILE A 4 -11.42 6.26 -11.83
N TYR A 5 -11.78 7.32 -11.12
CA TYR A 5 -10.96 7.89 -10.05
C TYR A 5 -11.71 7.79 -8.73
N GLY A 6 -11.31 6.84 -7.89
CA GLY A 6 -12.04 6.46 -6.68
C GLY A 6 -13.21 5.50 -6.92
N MET A 7 -13.56 4.76 -5.88
CA MET A 7 -14.42 3.58 -5.90
C MET A 7 -15.58 3.70 -4.91
N GLU A 8 -15.55 4.62 -3.95
CA GLU A 8 -16.62 4.82 -2.97
C GLU A 8 -17.98 5.02 -3.65
N GLY A 9 -18.03 5.89 -4.66
CA GLY A 9 -19.25 6.13 -5.44
C GLY A 9 -19.72 4.92 -6.25
N VAL A 10 -18.78 4.09 -6.72
CA VAL A 10 -19.07 2.83 -7.41
C VAL A 10 -19.67 1.81 -6.42
N LYS A 11 -19.07 1.67 -5.24
CA LYS A 11 -19.57 0.80 -4.16
C LYS A 11 -20.99 1.20 -3.75
N ALA A 12 -21.24 2.49 -3.54
CA ALA A 12 -22.56 2.99 -3.22
C ALA A 12 -23.59 2.64 -4.31
N ALA A 13 -23.23 2.82 -5.58
CA ALA A 13 -24.07 2.43 -6.71
C ALA A 13 -24.34 0.92 -6.74
N MET A 14 -23.35 0.09 -6.43
CA MET A 14 -23.50 -1.36 -6.41
C MET A 14 -24.40 -1.84 -5.26
N HIS A 15 -24.30 -1.24 -4.08
CA HIS A 15 -25.05 -1.63 -2.88
C HIS A 15 -26.46 -1.04 -2.79
N PHE A 16 -26.64 0.21 -3.24
CA PHE A 16 -27.90 0.95 -3.06
C PHE A 16 -28.61 1.26 -4.39
N GLY A 17 -27.99 0.94 -5.53
CA GLY A 17 -28.51 1.29 -6.85
C GLY A 17 -28.34 2.77 -7.19
N ARG A 18 -27.68 3.56 -6.34
CA ARG A 18 -27.41 4.99 -6.56
C ARG A 18 -26.02 5.35 -6.09
N GLY A 19 -25.29 6.14 -6.88
CA GLY A 19 -23.95 6.57 -6.54
C GLY A 19 -23.41 7.60 -7.53
N ARG A 20 -22.26 8.19 -7.23
CA ARG A 20 -21.61 9.18 -8.08
C ARG A 20 -20.17 8.78 -8.33
N VAL A 21 -19.84 8.43 -9.57
CA VAL A 21 -18.49 8.01 -9.97
C VAL A 21 -17.75 9.18 -10.56
N VAL A 22 -16.49 9.38 -10.15
CA VAL A 22 -15.64 10.40 -10.77
C VAL A 22 -14.90 9.77 -11.95
N LEU A 23 -14.97 10.43 -13.09
CA LEU A 23 -14.29 10.05 -14.32
C LEU A 23 -13.21 11.10 -14.59
N ARG A 24 -12.00 10.63 -14.91
CA ARG A 24 -10.85 11.49 -15.20
C ARG A 24 -10.26 11.12 -16.56
N GLY A 25 -9.86 12.12 -17.34
CA GLY A 25 -9.13 11.94 -18.59
C GLY A 25 -7.69 11.47 -18.33
N LYS A 26 -7.08 10.84 -19.33
CA LYS A 26 -5.66 10.44 -19.27
C LYS A 26 -4.80 11.49 -19.97
N LEU A 27 -3.69 11.83 -19.35
CA LEU A 27 -2.71 12.77 -19.88
C LEU A 27 -1.30 12.39 -19.45
N HIS A 28 -0.31 12.93 -20.15
CA HIS A 28 1.09 12.91 -19.75
C HIS A 28 1.75 14.25 -20.08
N VAL A 29 2.89 14.51 -19.45
CA VAL A 29 3.72 15.68 -19.73
C VAL A 29 4.85 15.25 -20.64
N ASP A 30 5.08 16.01 -21.70
CA ASP A 30 6.19 15.84 -22.64
C ASP A 30 7.03 17.13 -22.67
N THR A 31 8.30 17.03 -23.04
CA THR A 31 9.22 18.18 -23.08
C THR A 31 9.72 18.37 -24.50
N LYS A 32 9.38 19.50 -25.11
CA LYS A 32 9.87 19.85 -26.45
C LYS A 32 11.40 20.07 -26.41
N PRO A 33 12.11 19.86 -27.54
CA PRO A 33 13.55 20.15 -27.64
C PRO A 33 13.95 21.58 -27.24
N SER A 34 13.00 22.52 -27.33
CA SER A 34 13.15 23.91 -26.87
C SER A 34 13.17 24.10 -25.34
N GLY A 35 13.02 23.03 -24.55
CA GLY A 35 12.92 23.05 -23.09
C GLY A 35 11.54 23.45 -22.54
N ARG A 36 10.52 23.61 -23.39
CA ARG A 36 9.14 23.90 -22.96
C ARG A 36 8.36 22.61 -22.71
N GLU A 37 7.73 22.53 -21.55
CA GLU A 37 6.79 21.46 -21.21
C GLU A 37 5.48 21.59 -21.99
N THR A 38 4.88 20.46 -22.33
CA THR A 38 3.63 20.34 -23.07
C THR A 38 2.79 19.26 -22.40
N ILE A 39 1.50 19.53 -22.17
CA ILE A 39 0.56 18.53 -21.66
C ILE A 39 -0.16 17.91 -22.85
N ILE A 40 -0.16 16.58 -22.91
CA ILE A 40 -0.84 15.80 -23.96
C ILE A 40 -1.96 15.00 -23.31
N ILE A 41 -3.20 15.32 -23.66
CA ILE A 41 -4.37 14.54 -23.25
C ILE A 41 -4.59 13.43 -24.28
N THR A 42 -4.52 12.19 -23.82
CA THR A 42 -4.65 10.98 -24.65
C THR A 42 -6.05 10.37 -24.57
N GLU A 43 -6.80 10.63 -23.50
CA GLU A 43 -8.18 10.18 -23.38
C GLU A 43 -9.04 11.21 -22.63
N VAL A 44 -10.28 11.41 -23.10
CA VAL A 44 -11.29 12.23 -22.43
C VAL A 44 -12.36 11.36 -21.75
N PRO A 45 -13.00 11.84 -20.67
CA PRO A 45 -14.09 11.12 -20.01
C PRO A 45 -15.26 10.78 -20.94
N TYR A 46 -16.10 9.84 -20.50
CA TYR A 46 -17.30 9.44 -21.24
C TYR A 46 -18.22 10.63 -21.51
N GLN A 47 -18.74 10.72 -22.75
CA GLN A 47 -19.62 11.80 -23.24
C GLN A 47 -19.02 13.22 -23.23
N VAL A 48 -17.71 13.38 -23.03
CA VAL A 48 -17.04 14.69 -23.15
C VAL A 48 -16.56 14.89 -24.58
N SER A 49 -16.99 16.00 -25.20
CA SER A 49 -16.53 16.40 -26.53
C SER A 49 -15.13 17.02 -26.45
N ARG A 50 -14.22 16.56 -27.31
CA ARG A 50 -12.83 17.06 -27.36
C ARG A 50 -12.77 18.54 -27.77
N ASP A 51 -13.56 18.92 -28.76
CA ASP A 51 -13.61 20.30 -29.25
C ASP A 51 -14.19 21.24 -28.20
N SER A 52 -15.30 20.82 -27.56
CA SER A 52 -15.91 21.61 -26.48
C SER A 52 -15.00 21.75 -25.26
N LEU A 53 -14.22 20.71 -24.94
CA LEU A 53 -13.21 20.77 -23.88
C LEU A 53 -12.11 21.80 -24.24
N CYS A 54 -11.62 21.79 -25.48
CA CYS A 54 -10.63 22.76 -25.95
C CYS A 54 -11.16 24.20 -25.90
N ASP A 55 -12.38 24.42 -26.39
CA ASP A 55 -13.03 25.74 -26.36
C ASP A 55 -13.19 26.24 -24.92
N ARG A 56 -13.59 25.35 -24.00
CA ARG A 56 -13.74 25.69 -22.58
C ARG A 56 -12.41 26.05 -21.94
N ILE A 57 -11.34 25.32 -22.23
CA ILE A 57 -10.00 25.65 -21.75
C ILE A 57 -9.57 27.02 -22.29
N GLY A 58 -9.78 27.28 -23.59
CA GLY A 58 -9.47 28.57 -24.21
C GLY A 58 -10.19 29.74 -23.54
N GLN A 59 -11.48 29.59 -23.21
CA GLN A 59 -12.24 30.58 -22.45
C GLN A 59 -11.63 30.83 -21.06
N LEU A 60 -11.32 29.76 -20.31
CA LEU A 60 -10.76 29.87 -18.96
C LEU A 60 -9.37 30.52 -18.93
N VAL A 61 -8.58 30.35 -20.01
CA VAL A 61 -7.29 31.05 -20.18
C VAL A 61 -7.52 32.53 -20.45
N ASN A 62 -8.48 32.90 -21.28
CA ASN A 62 -8.83 34.30 -21.56
C ASN A 62 -9.39 35.03 -20.33
N GLU A 63 -10.18 34.33 -19.51
CA GLU A 63 -10.73 34.82 -18.24
C GLU A 63 -9.69 34.88 -17.11
N LYS A 64 -8.45 34.41 -17.36
CA LYS A 64 -7.37 34.26 -16.36
C LYS A 64 -7.75 33.36 -15.17
N ALA A 65 -8.71 32.45 -15.35
CA ALA A 65 -9.03 31.43 -14.37
C ALA A 65 -7.98 30.29 -14.35
N ILE A 66 -7.38 30.02 -15.51
CA ILE A 66 -6.23 29.12 -15.67
C ILE A 66 -5.07 29.92 -16.25
N GLU A 67 -3.95 29.94 -15.54
CA GLU A 67 -2.72 30.61 -15.99
C GLU A 67 -1.67 29.59 -16.42
N GLY A 68 -0.65 30.03 -17.15
CA GLY A 68 0.46 29.17 -17.57
C GLY A 68 0.24 28.40 -18.88
N ILE A 69 -0.92 28.51 -19.53
CA ILE A 69 -1.16 27.97 -20.88
C ILE A 69 -0.82 29.04 -21.94
N ALA A 70 -0.06 28.67 -22.96
CA ALA A 70 0.32 29.51 -24.08
C ALA A 70 -0.55 29.24 -25.32
N HIS A 71 -0.80 27.97 -25.64
CA HIS A 71 -1.62 27.56 -26.78
C HIS A 71 -2.32 26.24 -26.48
N ILE A 72 -3.51 26.02 -27.05
CA ILE A 72 -4.23 24.75 -27.02
C ILE A 72 -4.63 24.36 -28.44
N ASN A 73 -4.41 23.10 -28.81
CA ASN A 73 -4.78 22.56 -30.11
C ASN A 73 -5.36 21.15 -30.00
N ASN A 74 -6.41 20.88 -30.78
CA ASN A 74 -6.94 19.52 -30.93
C ASN A 74 -6.29 18.86 -32.17
N GLU A 75 -5.37 17.93 -31.95
CA GLU A 75 -4.68 17.15 -32.99
C GLU A 75 -5.27 15.74 -33.12
N SER A 76 -6.47 15.51 -32.58
CA SER A 76 -7.09 14.19 -32.59
C SER A 76 -7.46 13.74 -33.99
N ASN A 77 -7.24 12.46 -34.31
CA ASN A 77 -7.61 11.87 -35.59
C ASN A 77 -8.20 10.46 -35.41
N ASN A 78 -8.85 9.93 -36.45
CA ASN A 78 -9.53 8.64 -36.36
C ASN A 78 -8.59 7.42 -36.31
N LYS A 79 -7.29 7.59 -36.63
CA LYS A 79 -6.31 6.48 -36.69
C LYS A 79 -5.46 6.35 -35.42
N GLU A 80 -4.98 7.46 -34.90
CA GLU A 80 -4.08 7.60 -33.75
C GLU A 80 -4.85 7.91 -32.46
N GLY A 81 -6.13 8.28 -32.56
CA GLY A 81 -7.02 8.46 -31.43
C GLY A 81 -7.08 9.89 -30.93
N THR A 82 -7.26 10.04 -29.61
CA THR A 82 -7.41 11.37 -28.99
C THR A 82 -6.03 11.94 -28.68
N ARG A 83 -5.79 13.16 -29.15
CA ARG A 83 -4.56 13.92 -28.90
C ARG A 83 -4.90 15.39 -28.82
N VAL A 84 -5.02 15.91 -27.59
CA VAL A 84 -5.15 17.36 -27.36
C VAL A 84 -3.84 17.86 -26.76
N VAL A 85 -3.25 18.85 -27.41
CA VAL A 85 -1.92 19.38 -27.07
C VAL A 85 -2.08 20.76 -26.43
N ILE A 86 -1.51 20.91 -25.23
CA ILE A 86 -1.54 22.15 -24.46
C ILE A 86 -0.09 22.59 -24.22
N ASP A 87 0.31 23.66 -24.91
CA ASP A 87 1.63 24.26 -24.77
C ASP A 87 1.65 25.17 -23.54
N LEU A 88 2.66 24.97 -22.68
CA LEU A 88 2.83 25.77 -21.48
C LEU A 88 3.74 26.98 -21.71
N LYS A 89 3.56 28.01 -20.89
CA LYS A 89 4.50 29.14 -20.78
C LYS A 89 5.80 28.67 -20.13
N ARG A 90 6.92 29.39 -20.37
CA ARG A 90 8.26 28.97 -19.92
C ARG A 90 8.41 28.81 -18.41
N ASP A 91 7.60 29.53 -17.65
CA ASP A 91 7.60 29.64 -16.19
C ASP A 91 6.47 28.83 -15.53
N ALA A 92 5.63 28.15 -16.32
CA ALA A 92 4.50 27.40 -15.81
C ALA A 92 4.91 25.99 -15.38
N ILE A 93 4.44 25.57 -14.21
CA ILE A 93 4.65 24.22 -13.68
C ILE A 93 3.51 23.31 -14.19
N ALA A 94 3.81 22.28 -14.99
CA ALA A 94 2.79 21.43 -15.61
C ALA A 94 1.78 20.84 -14.61
N ASN A 95 2.24 20.37 -13.45
CA ASN A 95 1.37 19.77 -12.43
C ASN A 95 0.34 20.77 -11.86
N VAL A 96 0.69 22.05 -11.75
CA VAL A 96 -0.25 23.08 -11.28
C VAL A 96 -1.35 23.29 -12.32
N VAL A 97 -0.98 23.37 -13.60
CA VAL A 97 -1.92 23.51 -14.71
C VAL A 97 -2.81 22.27 -14.84
N ILE A 98 -2.25 21.06 -14.72
CA ILE A 98 -3.01 19.80 -14.71
C ILE A 98 -4.09 19.80 -13.62
N ASN A 99 -3.74 20.22 -12.40
CA ASN A 99 -4.69 20.29 -11.30
C ASN A 99 -5.79 21.33 -11.55
N GLN A 100 -5.45 22.47 -12.16
CA GLN A 100 -6.44 23.47 -12.57
C GLN A 100 -7.36 22.95 -13.68
N LEU A 101 -6.81 22.22 -14.67
CA LEU A 101 -7.60 21.57 -15.72
C LEU A 101 -8.60 20.59 -15.13
N TYR A 102 -8.18 19.70 -14.22
CA TYR A 102 -9.10 18.78 -13.55
C TYR A 102 -10.14 19.52 -12.68
N LYS A 103 -9.78 20.64 -12.07
CA LYS A 103 -10.70 21.37 -11.19
C LYS A 103 -11.76 22.17 -11.95
N TYR A 104 -11.40 22.77 -13.08
CA TYR A 104 -12.23 23.77 -13.76
C TYR A 104 -12.80 23.32 -15.11
N THR A 105 -12.44 22.13 -15.58
CA THR A 105 -12.87 21.60 -16.90
C THR A 105 -13.49 20.22 -16.76
N GLU A 106 -14.19 19.79 -17.82
CA GLU A 106 -14.78 18.45 -17.90
C GLU A 106 -13.75 17.32 -18.08
N LEU A 107 -12.45 17.65 -18.12
CA LEU A 107 -11.38 16.65 -18.08
C LEU A 107 -11.44 15.79 -16.81
N GLN A 108 -12.02 16.32 -15.73
CA GLN A 108 -12.54 15.51 -14.64
C GLN A 108 -14.02 15.86 -14.43
N THR A 109 -14.88 14.85 -14.50
CA THR A 109 -16.32 15.01 -14.33
C THR A 109 -16.87 13.91 -13.44
N SER A 110 -18.14 14.02 -13.07
CA SER A 110 -18.82 12.97 -12.31
C SER A 110 -19.99 12.41 -13.09
N PHE A 111 -20.13 11.08 -13.08
CA PHE A 111 -21.27 10.38 -13.64
C PHE A 111 -22.20 9.89 -12.51
N GLY A 112 -23.45 10.31 -12.55
CA GLY A 112 -24.48 9.88 -11.59
C GLY A 112 -25.06 8.54 -12.00
N ILE A 113 -24.85 7.51 -11.17
CA ILE A 113 -25.48 6.20 -11.34
C ILE A 113 -26.82 6.20 -10.60
N ASN A 114 -27.87 5.78 -11.31
CA ASN A 114 -29.20 5.58 -10.76
C ASN A 114 -29.89 4.39 -11.46
N ASN A 115 -29.80 3.23 -10.85
CA ASN A 115 -30.29 1.96 -11.37
C ASN A 115 -31.79 1.82 -11.10
N VAL A 116 -32.61 2.44 -11.95
CA VAL A 116 -34.07 2.32 -11.89
C VAL A 116 -34.56 1.51 -13.08
N ALA A 117 -35.26 0.40 -12.80
CA ALA A 117 -35.82 -0.48 -13.82
C ALA A 117 -37.25 -0.91 -13.46
N LEU A 118 -37.96 -1.48 -14.43
CA LEU A 118 -39.28 -2.06 -14.21
C LEU A 118 -39.14 -3.51 -13.74
N VAL A 119 -39.58 -3.78 -12.52
CA VAL A 119 -39.75 -5.15 -12.02
C VAL A 119 -41.24 -5.44 -11.97
N LYS A 120 -41.67 -6.43 -12.76
CA LYS A 120 -43.08 -6.84 -12.86
C LYS A 120 -44.01 -5.64 -13.13
N GLY A 121 -43.56 -4.75 -14.03
CA GLY A 121 -44.29 -3.55 -14.47
C GLY A 121 -44.22 -2.35 -13.52
N ARG A 122 -43.46 -2.40 -12.42
CA ARG A 122 -43.34 -1.29 -11.46
C ARG A 122 -41.90 -0.76 -11.38
N PRO A 123 -41.68 0.56 -11.38
CA PRO A 123 -40.35 1.14 -11.25
C PRO A 123 -39.78 0.86 -9.86
N ARG A 124 -38.58 0.29 -9.82
CA ARG A 124 -37.83 0.03 -8.59
C ARG A 124 -36.38 0.44 -8.77
N THR A 125 -35.78 0.96 -7.71
CA THR A 125 -34.32 1.10 -7.62
C THR A 125 -33.73 -0.25 -7.22
N LEU A 126 -32.72 -0.72 -7.96
CA LEU A 126 -32.12 -2.04 -7.80
C LEU A 126 -30.63 -1.93 -7.52
N ASN A 127 -30.15 -2.68 -6.54
CA ASN A 127 -28.71 -2.89 -6.37
C ASN A 127 -28.21 -3.99 -7.34
N VAL A 128 -26.91 -4.25 -7.39
CA VAL A 128 -26.34 -5.23 -8.32
C VAL A 128 -26.84 -6.65 -8.06
N LYS A 129 -27.01 -7.03 -6.79
CA LYS A 129 -27.55 -8.35 -6.42
C LYS A 129 -28.98 -8.51 -6.92
N ASP A 130 -29.81 -7.48 -6.75
CA ASP A 130 -31.20 -7.51 -7.20
C ASP A 130 -31.26 -7.64 -8.73
N MET A 131 -30.46 -6.86 -9.47
CA MET A 131 -30.41 -6.93 -10.93
C MET A 131 -30.00 -8.32 -11.43
N ILE A 132 -28.97 -8.93 -10.82
CA ILE A 132 -28.53 -10.28 -11.17
C ILE A 132 -29.62 -11.31 -10.83
N SER A 133 -30.26 -11.17 -9.67
CA SER A 133 -31.31 -12.11 -9.23
C SER A 133 -32.52 -12.08 -10.18
N GLU A 134 -32.99 -10.89 -10.57
CA GLU A 134 -34.09 -10.73 -11.53
C GLU A 134 -33.73 -11.28 -12.91
N PHE A 135 -32.47 -11.09 -13.36
CA PHE A 135 -31.99 -11.69 -14.62
C PHE A 135 -31.98 -13.23 -14.57
N VAL A 136 -31.52 -13.81 -13.45
CA VAL A 136 -31.48 -15.26 -13.26
C VAL A 136 -32.89 -15.85 -13.18
N GLU A 137 -33.82 -15.21 -12.46
CA GLU A 137 -35.23 -15.61 -12.40
C GLU A 137 -35.86 -15.61 -13.81
N PHE A 138 -35.65 -14.53 -14.57
CA PHE A 138 -36.10 -14.43 -15.94
C PHE A 138 -35.49 -15.52 -16.83
N ARG A 139 -34.17 -15.79 -16.70
CA ARG A 139 -33.52 -16.81 -17.52
C ARG A 139 -34.04 -18.21 -17.22
N HIS A 140 -34.28 -18.50 -15.94
CA HIS A 140 -34.89 -19.74 -15.51
C HIS A 140 -36.29 -19.92 -16.11
N GLU A 141 -37.13 -18.87 -16.08
CA GLU A 141 -38.45 -18.89 -16.72
C GLU A 141 -38.35 -19.17 -18.24
N VAL A 142 -37.41 -18.53 -18.92
CA VAL A 142 -37.19 -18.75 -20.36
C VAL A 142 -36.77 -20.20 -20.65
N VAL A 143 -35.89 -20.78 -19.83
CA VAL A 143 -35.50 -22.20 -19.96
C VAL A 143 -36.71 -23.11 -19.78
N VAL A 144 -37.50 -22.90 -18.74
CA VAL A 144 -38.72 -23.69 -18.50
C VAL A 144 -39.68 -23.61 -19.69
N ARG A 145 -39.97 -22.40 -20.18
CA ARG A 145 -40.88 -22.21 -21.33
C ARG A 145 -40.35 -22.87 -22.60
N ARG A 146 -39.04 -22.76 -22.87
CA ARG A 146 -38.38 -23.42 -24.01
C ARG A 146 -38.49 -24.94 -23.89
N THR A 147 -38.12 -25.51 -22.74
CA THR A 147 -38.17 -26.95 -22.48
C THR A 147 -39.59 -27.49 -22.56
N GLN A 148 -40.60 -26.77 -22.05
CA GLN A 148 -42.02 -27.14 -22.21
C GLN A 148 -42.48 -27.10 -23.66
N PHE A 149 -41.99 -26.16 -24.46
CA PHE A 149 -42.29 -26.13 -25.90
C PHE A 149 -41.66 -27.33 -26.61
N GLU A 150 -40.37 -27.58 -26.39
CA GLU A 150 -39.65 -28.72 -26.96
C GLU A 150 -40.27 -30.06 -26.54
N LEU A 151 -40.65 -30.20 -25.27
CA LEU A 151 -41.31 -31.40 -24.76
C LEU A 151 -42.64 -31.65 -25.47
N ARG A 152 -43.49 -30.62 -25.59
CA ARG A 152 -44.78 -30.76 -26.29
C ARG A 152 -44.61 -31.15 -27.76
N GLU A 153 -43.62 -30.59 -28.46
CA GLU A 153 -43.35 -30.94 -29.85
C GLU A 153 -42.77 -32.36 -29.99
N ALA A 154 -41.89 -32.77 -29.06
CA ALA A 154 -41.36 -34.13 -29.02
C ALA A 154 -42.46 -35.16 -28.71
N GLU A 155 -43.33 -34.90 -27.73
CA GLU A 155 -44.45 -35.78 -27.38
C GLU A 155 -45.45 -35.93 -28.53
N LYS A 156 -45.79 -34.84 -29.23
CA LYS A 156 -46.64 -34.92 -30.44
C LYS A 156 -46.02 -35.81 -31.50
N LYS A 157 -44.72 -35.67 -31.78
CA LYS A 157 -44.02 -36.49 -32.78
C LYS A 157 -43.95 -37.97 -32.36
N ALA A 158 -43.57 -38.23 -31.11
CA ALA A 158 -43.51 -39.58 -30.56
C ALA A 158 -44.88 -40.27 -30.61
N HIS A 159 -45.96 -39.53 -30.32
CA HIS A 159 -47.33 -40.03 -30.42
C HIS A 159 -47.69 -40.49 -31.85
N ILE A 160 -47.31 -39.73 -32.87
CA ILE A 160 -47.50 -40.15 -34.28
C ILE A 160 -46.68 -41.38 -34.63
N LEU A 161 -45.39 -41.40 -34.28
CA LEU A 161 -44.50 -42.52 -34.57
C LEU A 161 -44.95 -43.80 -33.86
N GLN A 162 -45.47 -43.70 -32.64
CA GLN A 162 -46.09 -44.82 -31.93
C GLN A 162 -47.27 -45.41 -32.71
N GLY A 163 -48.14 -44.55 -33.26
CA GLY A 163 -49.23 -44.98 -34.12
C GLY A 163 -48.73 -45.70 -35.39
N TYR A 164 -47.64 -45.22 -35.99
CA TYR A 164 -47.01 -45.89 -37.13
C TYR A 164 -46.42 -47.25 -36.77
N LEU A 165 -45.75 -47.38 -35.62
CA LEU A 165 -45.19 -48.66 -35.17
C LEU A 165 -46.31 -49.68 -34.93
N ILE A 166 -47.40 -49.28 -34.25
CA ILE A 166 -48.58 -50.13 -34.04
C ILE A 166 -49.19 -50.56 -35.39
N ALA A 167 -49.34 -49.62 -36.33
CA ALA A 167 -49.89 -49.93 -37.65
C ALA A 167 -48.98 -50.86 -38.47
N LEU A 168 -47.65 -50.72 -38.35
CA LEU A 168 -46.67 -51.58 -39.00
C LEU A 168 -46.62 -52.99 -38.39
N ASP A 169 -46.89 -53.12 -37.09
CA ASP A 169 -46.97 -54.42 -36.40
C ASP A 169 -48.24 -55.21 -36.80
N HIS A 170 -49.33 -54.52 -37.15
CA HIS A 170 -50.61 -55.08 -37.57
C HIS A 170 -50.97 -54.79 -39.05
N LEU A 171 -49.96 -54.68 -39.91
CA LEU A 171 -50.09 -54.11 -41.26
C LEU A 171 -51.21 -54.74 -42.13
N ASP A 172 -51.30 -56.07 -42.18
CA ASP A 172 -52.29 -56.76 -43.02
C ASP A 172 -53.73 -56.51 -42.54
N GLU A 173 -53.94 -56.46 -41.23
CA GLU A 173 -55.24 -56.19 -40.60
C GLU A 173 -55.66 -54.73 -40.82
N VAL A 174 -54.71 -53.79 -40.69
CA VAL A 174 -54.91 -52.36 -40.97
C VAL A 174 -55.30 -52.14 -42.44
N ILE A 175 -54.60 -52.77 -43.39
CA ILE A 175 -54.90 -52.66 -44.83
C ILE A 175 -56.28 -53.25 -45.16
N ALA A 176 -56.61 -54.41 -44.58
CA ALA A 176 -57.92 -55.04 -44.79
C ALA A 176 -59.06 -54.16 -44.27
N LEU A 177 -58.90 -53.57 -43.07
CA LEU A 177 -59.86 -52.66 -42.46
C LEU A 177 -60.07 -51.38 -43.31
N ILE A 178 -58.98 -50.78 -43.79
CA ILE A 178 -59.06 -49.58 -44.65
C ILE A 178 -59.74 -49.92 -45.97
N ARG A 179 -59.42 -51.06 -46.60
CA ARG A 179 -59.99 -51.48 -47.89
C ARG A 179 -61.48 -51.79 -47.82
N ASN A 180 -61.95 -52.30 -46.67
CA ASN A 180 -63.36 -52.61 -46.44
C ASN A 180 -64.19 -51.38 -46.00
N SER A 181 -63.55 -50.24 -45.76
CA SER A 181 -64.22 -49.01 -45.33
C SER A 181 -64.67 -48.18 -46.54
N SER A 182 -65.93 -47.73 -46.56
CA SER A 182 -66.50 -47.02 -47.71
C SER A 182 -66.04 -45.57 -47.88
N THR A 183 -65.52 -44.94 -46.82
CA THR A 183 -65.01 -43.55 -46.82
C THR A 183 -63.79 -43.42 -45.90
N PRO A 184 -62.91 -42.41 -46.12
CA PRO A 184 -61.77 -42.13 -45.23
C PRO A 184 -62.19 -41.87 -43.78
N GLU A 185 -63.31 -41.20 -43.55
CA GLU A 185 -63.85 -40.92 -42.21
C GLU A 185 -64.23 -42.22 -41.48
N LYS A 186 -64.89 -43.16 -42.18
CA LYS A 186 -65.21 -44.48 -41.61
C LYS A 186 -63.96 -45.32 -41.37
N ALA A 187 -62.96 -45.24 -42.25
CA ALA A 187 -61.67 -45.90 -42.04
C ALA A 187 -60.98 -45.38 -40.78
N LYS A 188 -60.98 -44.05 -40.57
CA LYS A 188 -60.46 -43.42 -39.35
C LYS A 188 -61.21 -43.91 -38.10
N GLU A 189 -62.54 -43.88 -38.09
CA GLU A 189 -63.36 -44.36 -36.97
C GLU A 189 -63.11 -45.86 -36.67
N ASN A 190 -62.99 -46.68 -37.71
CA ASN A 190 -62.71 -48.11 -37.56
C ASN A 190 -61.30 -48.36 -36.99
N LEU A 191 -60.29 -47.59 -37.39
CA LEU A 191 -58.92 -47.70 -36.84
C LEU A 191 -58.86 -47.35 -35.35
N VAL A 192 -59.61 -46.33 -34.92
CA VAL A 192 -59.73 -45.96 -33.50
C VAL A 192 -60.44 -47.07 -32.69
N ASN A 193 -61.50 -47.66 -33.25
CA ASN A 193 -62.29 -48.70 -32.57
C ASN A 193 -61.72 -50.12 -32.72
N ALA A 194 -60.60 -50.31 -33.41
CA ALA A 194 -60.01 -51.63 -33.71
C ALA A 194 -59.41 -52.34 -32.48
N GLY A 195 -59.36 -51.68 -31.32
CA GLY A 195 -58.81 -52.25 -30.08
C GLY A 195 -57.28 -52.13 -29.94
N TRP A 196 -56.60 -51.49 -30.90
CA TRP A 196 -55.15 -51.21 -30.86
C TRP A 196 -54.77 -49.97 -30.05
N GLY A 197 -55.74 -49.28 -29.44
CA GLY A 197 -55.50 -48.09 -28.62
C GLY A 197 -55.07 -46.85 -29.39
N LEU A 198 -55.39 -46.78 -30.70
CA LEU A 198 -55.09 -45.63 -31.55
C LEU A 198 -56.09 -44.50 -31.32
N ASP A 199 -55.60 -43.27 -31.27
CA ASP A 199 -56.47 -42.10 -31.22
C ASP A 199 -56.76 -41.50 -32.61
N GLU A 200 -57.61 -40.48 -32.64
CA GLU A 200 -58.00 -39.83 -33.89
C GLU A 200 -56.83 -39.21 -34.69
N ILE A 201 -55.81 -38.73 -33.98
CA ILE A 201 -54.66 -38.06 -34.60
C ILE A 201 -53.75 -39.10 -35.23
N GLN A 202 -53.47 -40.19 -34.50
CA GLN A 202 -52.72 -41.34 -35.01
C GLN A 202 -53.44 -42.00 -36.18
N ALA A 203 -54.74 -42.26 -36.07
CA ALA A 203 -55.53 -42.86 -37.15
C ALA A 203 -55.49 -42.01 -38.43
N LYS A 204 -55.60 -40.68 -38.30
CA LYS A 204 -55.44 -39.78 -39.45
C LYS A 204 -54.04 -39.86 -40.05
N ALA A 205 -53.00 -39.84 -39.23
CA ALA A 205 -51.62 -39.95 -39.70
C ALA A 205 -51.35 -41.29 -40.41
N ILE A 206 -51.91 -42.40 -39.90
CA ILE A 206 -51.80 -43.74 -40.50
C ILE A 206 -52.42 -43.76 -41.91
N LEU A 207 -53.57 -43.11 -42.11
CA LEU A 207 -54.18 -42.98 -43.44
C LEU A 207 -53.34 -42.17 -44.43
N GLU A 208 -52.47 -41.29 -43.93
CA GLU A 208 -51.55 -40.46 -44.73
C GLU A 208 -50.20 -41.17 -44.99
N LEU A 209 -50.00 -42.39 -44.49
CA LEU A 209 -48.77 -43.16 -44.74
C LEU A 209 -48.59 -43.47 -46.22
N ARG A 210 -47.36 -43.31 -46.70
CA ARG A 210 -46.96 -43.68 -48.06
C ARG A 210 -46.39 -45.10 -48.05
N LEU A 211 -46.70 -45.90 -49.08
CA LEU A 211 -46.25 -47.29 -49.22
C LEU A 211 -44.72 -47.47 -49.09
N GLN A 212 -43.92 -46.48 -49.49
CA GLN A 212 -42.46 -46.49 -49.33
C GLN A 212 -42.00 -46.64 -47.87
N ARG A 213 -42.79 -46.18 -46.89
CA ARG A 213 -42.50 -46.27 -45.45
C ARG A 213 -42.67 -47.69 -44.88
N LEU A 214 -43.19 -48.62 -45.66
CA LEU A 214 -43.43 -50.01 -45.26
C LEU A 214 -42.19 -50.91 -45.47
N THR A 215 -41.11 -50.39 -46.08
CA THR A 215 -39.87 -51.16 -46.26
C THR A 215 -39.20 -51.42 -44.91
N GLY A 216 -38.50 -52.55 -44.76
CA GLY A 216 -37.84 -52.93 -43.50
C GLY A 216 -36.89 -51.85 -42.96
N MET A 217 -36.12 -51.21 -43.86
CA MET A 217 -35.21 -50.12 -43.50
C MET A 217 -35.95 -48.87 -42.98
N GLU A 218 -37.12 -48.53 -43.53
CA GLU A 218 -37.90 -47.38 -43.06
C GLU A 218 -38.58 -47.67 -41.72
N ARG A 219 -38.98 -48.92 -41.47
CA ARG A 219 -39.47 -49.36 -40.16
C ARG A 219 -38.40 -49.24 -39.08
N GLU A 220 -37.17 -49.68 -39.38
CA GLU A 220 -36.04 -49.54 -38.46
C GLU A 220 -35.75 -48.07 -38.15
N LYS A 221 -35.71 -47.19 -39.17
CA LYS A 221 -35.54 -45.74 -38.97
C LYS A 221 -36.63 -45.12 -38.10
N ILE A 222 -37.91 -45.48 -38.32
CA ILE A 222 -39.04 -44.98 -37.51
C ILE A 222 -38.88 -45.42 -36.05
N LYS A 223 -38.43 -46.65 -35.82
CA LYS A 223 -38.19 -47.17 -34.48
C LYS A 223 -37.02 -46.46 -33.80
N GLU A 224 -35.90 -46.28 -34.50
CA GLU A 224 -34.74 -45.53 -34.00
C GLU A 224 -35.12 -44.08 -33.65
N GLU A 225 -35.84 -43.39 -34.54
CA GLU A 225 -36.33 -42.03 -34.32
C GLU A 225 -37.28 -41.95 -33.10
N PHE A 226 -38.16 -42.94 -32.93
CA PHE A 226 -39.03 -43.04 -31.76
C PHE A 226 -38.21 -43.25 -30.47
N ASP A 227 -37.26 -44.17 -30.47
CA ASP A 227 -36.42 -44.47 -29.31
C ASP A 227 -35.56 -43.25 -28.91
N GLU A 228 -35.02 -42.51 -29.87
CA GLU A 228 -34.31 -41.24 -29.62
C GLU A 228 -35.23 -40.16 -29.06
N LEU A 229 -36.43 -40.01 -29.61
CA LEU A 229 -37.43 -39.06 -29.09
C LEU A 229 -37.86 -39.42 -27.67
N MET A 230 -38.01 -40.71 -27.34
CA MET A 230 -38.36 -41.13 -25.99
C MET A 230 -37.24 -40.83 -24.99
N LYS A 231 -35.97 -40.99 -25.37
CA LYS A 231 -34.82 -40.54 -24.56
C LYS A 231 -34.85 -39.03 -24.34
N LEU A 232 -35.11 -38.26 -25.39
CA LEU A 232 -35.22 -36.80 -25.30
C LEU A 232 -36.38 -36.37 -24.40
N ILE A 233 -37.57 -36.96 -24.55
CA ILE A 233 -38.75 -36.68 -23.71
C ILE A 233 -38.43 -36.97 -22.24
N THR A 234 -37.76 -38.08 -21.95
CA THR A 234 -37.35 -38.45 -20.59
C THR A 234 -36.43 -37.40 -20.00
N TYR A 235 -35.40 -37.00 -20.75
CA TYR A 235 -34.48 -35.94 -20.34
C TYR A 235 -35.18 -34.59 -20.12
N LEU A 236 -36.07 -34.18 -21.04
CA LEU A 236 -36.81 -32.91 -20.91
C LEU A 236 -37.76 -32.92 -19.71
N LYS A 237 -38.39 -34.06 -19.39
CA LYS A 237 -39.21 -34.23 -18.19
C LYS A 237 -38.38 -34.15 -16.91
N GLU A 238 -37.22 -34.79 -16.88
CA GLU A 238 -36.27 -34.72 -15.77
C GLU A 238 -35.79 -33.28 -15.56
N LEU A 239 -35.43 -32.58 -16.64
CA LEU A 239 -35.04 -31.17 -16.60
C LEU A 239 -36.14 -30.23 -16.07
N LEU A 240 -37.41 -30.51 -16.39
CA LEU A 240 -38.54 -29.78 -15.81
C LEU A 240 -38.81 -30.15 -14.34
N GLY A 241 -38.42 -31.35 -13.91
CA GLY A 241 -38.55 -31.82 -12.53
C GLY A 241 -37.41 -31.36 -11.60
N ASP A 242 -36.21 -31.16 -12.13
CA ASP A 242 -35.01 -30.83 -11.36
C ASP A 242 -34.56 -29.38 -11.58
N GLU A 243 -34.55 -28.59 -10.49
CA GLU A 243 -34.13 -27.19 -10.54
C GLU A 243 -32.61 -27.02 -10.68
N GLY A 244 -31.81 -27.92 -10.10
CA GLY A 244 -30.36 -27.93 -10.21
C GLY A 244 -29.91 -28.12 -11.66
N MET A 245 -30.52 -29.08 -12.36
CA MET A 245 -30.26 -29.30 -13.79
C MET A 245 -30.54 -28.06 -14.64
N ARG A 246 -31.61 -27.32 -14.34
CA ARG A 246 -31.90 -26.06 -15.03
C ARG A 246 -30.83 -25.02 -14.80
N TYR A 247 -30.36 -24.86 -13.57
CA TYR A 247 -29.26 -23.95 -13.28
C TYR A 247 -27.95 -24.37 -13.95
N ASP A 248 -27.67 -25.66 -14.08
CA ASP A 248 -26.46 -26.14 -14.75
C ASP A 248 -26.50 -25.87 -16.26
N ILE A 249 -27.66 -25.99 -16.91
CA ILE A 249 -27.83 -25.55 -18.30
C ILE A 249 -27.59 -24.05 -18.42
N ILE A 250 -28.16 -23.24 -17.52
CA ILE A 250 -27.98 -21.78 -17.55
C ILE A 250 -26.50 -21.44 -17.40
N LYS A 251 -25.77 -22.08 -16.48
CA LYS A 251 -24.31 -21.89 -16.33
C LYS A 251 -23.57 -22.24 -17.61
N LYS A 252 -23.88 -23.39 -18.22
CA LYS A 252 -23.25 -23.84 -19.46
C LYS A 252 -23.44 -22.80 -20.57
N GLU A 253 -24.67 -22.37 -20.81
CA GLU A 253 -25.00 -21.36 -21.83
C GLU A 253 -24.31 -20.02 -21.55
N LEU A 254 -24.24 -19.57 -20.28
CA LEU A 254 -23.55 -18.33 -19.92
C LEU A 254 -22.04 -18.43 -20.14
N ASN A 255 -21.44 -19.58 -19.90
CA ASN A 255 -20.02 -19.81 -20.18
C ASN A 255 -19.75 -19.79 -21.69
N GLU A 256 -20.60 -20.40 -22.51
CA GLU A 256 -20.49 -20.34 -23.97
C GLU A 256 -20.61 -18.88 -24.48
N VAL A 257 -21.52 -18.08 -23.90
CA VAL A 257 -21.64 -16.65 -24.21
C VAL A 257 -20.37 -15.89 -23.81
N LYS A 258 -19.81 -16.18 -22.63
CA LYS A 258 -18.56 -15.55 -22.16
C LYS A 258 -17.39 -15.85 -23.09
N GLU A 259 -17.25 -17.10 -23.55
CA GLU A 259 -16.18 -17.49 -24.49
C GLU A 259 -16.35 -16.85 -25.86
N LYS A 260 -17.58 -16.78 -26.36
CA LYS A 260 -17.87 -16.24 -27.70
C LYS A 260 -17.80 -14.72 -27.79
N PHE A 261 -18.17 -14.01 -26.71
CA PHE A 261 -18.36 -12.56 -26.72
C PHE A 261 -17.52 -11.79 -25.70
N GLY A 262 -16.62 -12.45 -24.97
CA GLY A 262 -15.74 -11.79 -24.00
C GLY A 262 -14.70 -10.88 -24.65
N ASP A 263 -14.44 -9.72 -24.04
CA ASP A 263 -13.38 -8.80 -24.43
C ASP A 263 -12.51 -8.36 -23.24
N ALA A 264 -11.33 -7.82 -23.55
CA ALA A 264 -10.43 -7.29 -22.53
C ALA A 264 -10.93 -5.95 -22.00
N ARG A 265 -10.63 -5.67 -20.72
CA ARG A 265 -11.00 -4.41 -20.08
C ARG A 265 -10.35 -3.22 -20.78
N LYS A 266 -11.16 -2.22 -21.16
CA LYS A 266 -10.71 -1.00 -21.83
C LYS A 266 -10.33 0.13 -20.87
N THR A 267 -11.03 0.25 -19.75
CA THR A 267 -10.86 1.34 -18.78
C THR A 267 -10.04 0.91 -17.57
N GLU A 268 -9.27 1.84 -17.03
CA GLU A 268 -8.52 1.64 -15.80
C GLU A 268 -9.28 2.19 -14.59
N ILE A 269 -9.07 1.59 -13.41
CA ILE A 269 -9.53 2.15 -12.13
C ILE A 269 -8.27 2.56 -11.36
N THR A 270 -8.21 3.83 -11.00
CA THR A 270 -7.25 4.32 -10.02
C THR A 270 -7.98 4.50 -8.71
N TYR A 271 -7.59 3.69 -7.74
CA TYR A 271 -8.08 3.81 -6.37
C TYR A 271 -7.50 5.08 -5.76
N LEU A 272 -8.30 5.77 -4.96
CA LEU A 272 -7.78 6.85 -4.12
C LEU A 272 -6.94 6.22 -3.00
N ASP A 273 -5.87 6.90 -2.60
CA ASP A 273 -4.99 6.46 -1.50
C ASP A 273 -5.75 6.21 -0.18
N ASP A 274 -6.95 6.78 -0.05
CA ASP A 274 -7.84 6.62 1.11
C ASP A 274 -8.75 5.36 1.05
N GLU A 275 -8.85 4.64 -0.07
CA GLU A 275 -9.90 3.61 -0.30
C GLU A 275 -9.43 2.14 -0.34
N VAL A 276 -8.13 1.92 -0.55
CA VAL A 276 -7.41 0.68 -0.27
C VAL A 276 -6.20 1.15 0.52
N ARG A 277 -6.04 0.71 1.76
CA ARG A 277 -4.80 1.03 2.47
C ARG A 277 -3.69 0.35 1.69
N ILE A 278 -2.92 1.12 0.93
CA ILE A 278 -1.76 0.63 0.18
C ILE A 278 -0.87 -0.22 1.11
N LYS A 279 -0.84 0.15 2.40
CA LYS A 279 -0.32 -0.61 3.54
C LYS A 279 -0.67 -2.11 3.50
N ASP A 280 -1.92 -2.50 3.27
CA ASP A 280 -2.39 -3.90 3.31
C ASP A 280 -1.87 -4.75 2.13
N LEU A 281 -1.43 -4.13 1.05
CA LEU A 281 -0.80 -4.81 -0.11
C LEU A 281 0.72 -4.92 0.02
N ILE A 282 1.30 -4.19 0.96
CA ILE A 282 2.75 -4.11 1.16
C ILE A 282 3.13 -5.13 2.22
N LYS A 283 4.24 -5.83 2.00
CA LYS A 283 4.74 -6.79 2.98
C LYS A 283 5.28 -6.03 4.20
N GLU A 284 4.84 -6.44 5.38
CA GLU A 284 5.40 -5.95 6.63
C GLU A 284 6.78 -6.59 6.86
N GLU A 285 7.82 -5.76 6.89
CA GLU A 285 9.19 -6.18 7.16
C GLU A 285 10.01 -5.05 7.78
N ASP A 286 11.02 -5.41 8.56
CA ASP A 286 11.95 -4.46 9.14
C ASP A 286 12.89 -3.92 8.07
N VAL A 287 12.96 -2.59 7.98
CA VAL A 287 13.86 -1.87 7.08
C VAL A 287 14.72 -0.89 7.86
N VAL A 288 15.91 -0.63 7.32
CA VAL A 288 16.81 0.42 7.79
C VAL A 288 16.59 1.64 6.90
N ILE A 289 16.15 2.74 7.50
CA ILE A 289 16.02 4.04 6.85
C ILE A 289 17.25 4.85 7.16
N THR A 290 17.92 5.34 6.12
CA THR A 290 19.06 6.24 6.27
C THR A 290 18.75 7.58 5.66
N ILE A 291 19.01 8.65 6.43
CA ILE A 291 18.97 10.04 5.96
C ILE A 291 20.38 10.59 6.00
N SER A 292 20.88 11.08 4.87
CA SER A 292 22.18 11.72 4.77
C SER A 292 22.14 13.19 5.16
N HIS A 293 23.30 13.78 5.42
CA HIS A 293 23.43 15.18 5.76
C HIS A 293 22.94 16.13 4.66
N HIS A 294 23.12 15.75 3.39
CA HIS A 294 22.56 16.50 2.25
C HIS A 294 21.06 16.24 2.04
N GLY A 295 20.40 15.52 2.95
CA GLY A 295 18.97 15.26 2.92
C GLY A 295 18.54 14.20 1.91
N TYR A 296 19.41 13.25 1.57
CA TYR A 296 19.01 12.07 0.80
C TYR A 296 18.47 10.99 1.72
N ILE A 297 17.32 10.41 1.38
CA ILE A 297 16.66 9.34 2.12
C ILE A 297 16.52 8.09 1.26
N LYS A 298 16.69 6.94 1.90
CA LYS A 298 16.43 5.61 1.32
C LYS A 298 16.03 4.62 2.40
N ARG A 299 15.39 3.52 1.98
CA ARG A 299 15.18 2.33 2.80
C ARG A 299 15.99 1.16 2.24
N THR A 300 16.54 0.34 3.11
CA THR A 300 17.24 -0.90 2.76
C THR A 300 16.70 -2.02 3.65
N SER A 301 16.51 -3.24 3.14
CA SER A 301 16.05 -4.36 3.95
C SER A 301 16.99 -4.61 5.13
N ALA A 302 16.47 -4.84 6.33
CA ALA A 302 17.29 -5.15 7.50
C ALA A 302 18.12 -6.43 7.31
N THR A 303 17.68 -7.35 6.45
CA THR A 303 18.39 -8.60 6.12
C THR A 303 19.60 -8.34 5.22
N GLU A 304 19.43 -7.50 4.19
CA GLU A 304 20.54 -7.08 3.31
C GLU A 304 21.56 -6.25 4.09
N TYR A 305 21.09 -5.40 5.01
CA TYR A 305 21.94 -4.62 5.88
C TYR A 305 22.76 -5.50 6.86
N ARG A 306 22.20 -6.66 7.27
CA ARG A 306 22.79 -7.65 8.20
C ARG A 306 23.93 -8.50 7.61
N GLN A 307 24.01 -8.71 6.29
CA GLN A 307 25.04 -9.57 5.71
C GLN A 307 26.44 -8.92 5.75
N GLN A 308 27.16 -9.08 6.86
CA GLN A 308 28.59 -8.89 6.93
C GLN A 308 29.21 -10.03 7.76
N ARG A 309 29.93 -10.95 7.10
CA ARG A 309 30.65 -12.05 7.75
C ARG A 309 31.74 -11.50 8.69
N ARG A 310 31.91 -12.12 9.86
CA ARG A 310 33.01 -11.89 10.81
C ARG A 310 34.38 -11.94 10.10
N GLY A 311 35.24 -10.95 10.34
CA GLY A 311 36.63 -10.91 9.85
C GLY A 311 36.97 -9.84 8.79
N GLY A 312 36.02 -8.99 8.40
CA GLY A 312 36.29 -7.86 7.50
C GLY A 312 36.89 -6.65 8.24
N ARG A 313 38.04 -6.15 7.79
CA ARG A 313 38.59 -4.83 8.18
C ARG A 313 37.46 -3.80 8.14
N GLY A 314 37.24 -3.10 9.26
CA GLY A 314 36.28 -2.00 9.34
C GLY A 314 36.41 -1.11 8.10
N ALA A 315 35.26 -0.85 7.46
CA ALA A 315 35.21 -0.12 6.21
C ALA A 315 36.02 1.17 6.34
N ILE A 316 37.14 1.21 5.62
CA ILE A 316 37.93 2.40 5.42
C ILE A 316 36.99 3.41 4.76
N GLY A 317 36.55 4.41 5.52
CA GLY A 317 35.91 5.60 4.98
C GLY A 317 36.82 6.16 3.89
N GLY A 318 36.28 6.31 2.69
CA GLY A 318 37.03 6.68 1.50
C GLY A 318 37.82 7.97 1.75
N LYS A 319 39.09 7.96 1.36
CA LYS A 319 39.85 9.20 1.23
C LYS A 319 39.27 9.99 0.06
N THR A 320 38.42 10.99 0.30
CA THR A 320 38.30 12.20 -0.53
C THR A 320 37.45 13.27 0.17
N ARG A 321 37.84 14.54 -0.02
CA ARG A 321 37.14 15.73 0.47
C ARG A 321 35.72 15.76 -0.14
N GLU A 322 34.68 15.85 0.70
CA GLU A 322 33.25 15.96 0.36
C GLU A 322 32.45 14.65 0.16
N GLU A 323 32.57 13.68 1.08
CA GLU A 323 31.56 12.60 1.18
C GLU A 323 30.36 13.01 2.06
N ASP A 324 29.16 12.77 1.54
CA ASP A 324 27.87 12.89 2.25
C ASP A 324 27.73 11.74 3.25
N TYR A 325 27.60 12.05 4.53
CA TYR A 325 27.53 11.05 5.61
C TYR A 325 26.08 10.82 6.07
N ILE A 326 25.83 9.66 6.67
CA ILE A 326 24.52 9.32 7.24
C ILE A 326 24.33 10.11 8.54
N GLU A 327 23.34 11.00 8.56
CA GLU A 327 22.99 11.83 9.72
C GLU A 327 21.97 11.13 10.63
N HIS A 328 21.00 10.43 10.05
CA HIS A 328 20.02 9.64 10.79
C HIS A 328 19.91 8.21 10.27
N LEU A 329 19.81 7.26 11.20
CA LEU A 329 19.54 5.85 10.92
C LEU A 329 18.39 5.41 11.81
N PHE A 330 17.33 4.89 11.19
CA PHE A 330 16.16 4.35 11.88
C PHE A 330 15.97 2.88 11.49
N VAL A 331 15.58 2.06 12.45
CA VAL A 331 15.07 0.70 12.17
C VAL A 331 13.57 0.75 12.43
N ALA A 332 12.78 0.51 11.39
CA ALA A 332 11.33 0.62 11.45
C ALA A 332 10.68 -0.39 10.50
N SER A 333 9.41 -0.70 10.74
CA SER A 333 8.62 -1.52 9.81
C SER A 333 8.24 -0.70 8.58
N THR A 334 8.13 -1.34 7.41
CA THR A 334 7.59 -0.72 6.18
C THR A 334 6.23 -0.04 6.38
N HIS A 335 5.51 -0.44 7.43
CA HIS A 335 4.16 0.00 7.79
C HIS A 335 4.11 1.25 8.69
N HIS A 336 5.25 1.68 9.22
CA HIS A 336 5.32 2.89 10.02
C HIS A 336 5.23 4.15 9.14
N THR A 337 4.99 5.29 9.79
CA THR A 337 4.98 6.62 9.16
C THR A 337 6.04 7.50 9.81
N MET A 338 6.86 8.15 8.99
CA MET A 338 7.86 9.12 9.46
C MET A 338 7.29 10.53 9.45
N LEU A 339 7.46 11.25 10.56
CA LEU A 339 7.13 12.66 10.71
C LEU A 339 8.38 13.51 10.53
N PHE A 340 8.31 14.50 9.65
CA PHE A 340 9.39 15.46 9.37
C PHE A 340 8.99 16.83 9.90
N PHE A 341 9.74 17.33 10.87
CA PHE A 341 9.54 18.65 11.46
C PHE A 341 10.55 19.64 10.90
N THR A 342 10.06 20.81 10.48
CA THR A 342 10.90 21.83 9.84
C THR A 342 11.21 23.00 10.76
N GLU A 343 12.23 23.79 10.41
CA GLU A 343 12.68 24.95 11.18
C GLU A 343 11.59 26.02 11.37
N LYS A 344 10.70 26.17 10.39
CA LYS A 344 9.52 27.05 10.49
C LYS A 344 8.37 26.45 11.30
N GLY A 345 8.58 25.29 11.93
CA GLY A 345 7.60 24.63 12.78
C GLY A 345 6.48 23.93 12.01
N ARG A 346 6.73 23.46 10.79
CA ARG A 346 5.78 22.62 10.04
C ARG A 346 6.06 21.14 10.26
N CYS A 347 5.04 20.31 10.10
CA CYS A 347 5.15 18.85 10.13
C CYS A 347 4.61 18.27 8.82
N TYR A 348 5.36 17.29 8.29
CA TYR A 348 5.01 16.52 7.11
C TYR A 348 5.10 15.03 7.42
N TRP A 349 4.44 14.22 6.61
CA TRP A 349 4.41 12.76 6.74
C TRP A 349 4.99 12.14 5.49
N LEU A 350 5.69 11.04 5.66
CA LEU A 350 6.08 10.15 4.58
C LEU A 350 5.92 8.72 5.09
N ASN A 351 5.15 7.90 4.39
CA ASN A 351 5.06 6.50 4.77
C ASN A 351 6.36 5.80 4.41
N ILE A 352 6.82 4.88 5.26
CA ILE A 352 8.14 4.26 5.05
C ILE A 352 8.20 3.49 3.73
N TYR A 353 7.08 2.89 3.31
CA TYR A 353 7.01 2.22 2.02
C TYR A 353 7.08 3.15 0.79
N GLU A 354 6.84 4.45 0.95
CA GLU A 354 6.99 5.45 -0.13
C GLU A 354 8.46 5.86 -0.32
N ILE A 355 9.30 5.56 0.68
CA ILE A 355 10.73 5.80 0.61
C ILE A 355 11.33 4.82 -0.43
N PRO A 356 12.12 5.31 -1.39
CA PRO A 356 12.73 4.46 -2.40
C PRO A 356 13.65 3.43 -1.76
N GLU A 357 13.48 2.19 -2.20
CA GLU A 357 14.39 1.11 -1.88
C GLU A 357 15.72 1.28 -2.62
N GLY A 358 16.82 1.04 -1.91
CA GLY A 358 18.15 1.16 -2.52
C GLY A 358 19.20 0.37 -1.76
N GLU A 359 20.26 0.03 -2.49
CA GLU A 359 21.44 -0.66 -1.97
C GLU A 359 22.11 0.14 -0.85
N LYS A 360 22.83 -0.56 0.03
CA LYS A 360 23.57 0.05 1.15
C LYS A 360 24.55 1.16 0.71
N SER A 361 25.16 1.05 -0.46
CA SER A 361 26.07 2.04 -1.05
C SER A 361 25.38 3.16 -1.84
N GLY A 362 24.09 3.00 -2.19
CA GLY A 362 23.34 3.98 -2.99
C GLY A 362 23.04 5.28 -2.23
N LYS A 363 22.96 6.42 -2.93
CA LYS A 363 22.69 7.72 -2.29
C LYS A 363 21.22 7.91 -1.85
N GLY A 364 20.28 7.20 -2.46
CA GLY A 364 18.83 7.43 -2.21
C GLY A 364 18.28 8.61 -3.02
N ARG A 365 17.15 9.17 -2.59
CA ARG A 365 16.52 10.36 -3.20
C ARG A 365 16.47 11.52 -2.23
N ALA A 366 16.55 12.75 -2.72
CA ALA A 366 16.39 13.93 -1.90
C ALA A 366 15.00 13.96 -1.25
N ILE A 367 14.92 14.21 0.07
CA ILE A 367 13.66 14.30 0.83
C ILE A 367 12.70 15.33 0.21
N GLN A 368 13.25 16.44 -0.32
CA GLN A 368 12.50 17.50 -1.00
C GLN A 368 11.73 17.02 -2.25
N ASN A 369 12.13 15.89 -2.85
CA ASN A 369 11.42 15.31 -3.99
C ASN A 369 10.26 14.40 -3.56
N LEU A 370 10.24 13.95 -2.31
CA LEU A 370 9.22 13.07 -1.75
C LEU A 370 8.16 13.86 -0.97
N ILE A 371 8.57 14.98 -0.36
CA ILE A 371 7.73 15.83 0.47
C ILE A 371 7.77 17.26 -0.06
N GLN A 372 6.60 17.91 -0.18
CA GLN A 372 6.46 19.29 -0.66
C GLN A 372 6.87 20.33 0.39
N ILE A 373 8.15 20.34 0.77
CA ILE A 373 8.72 21.32 1.69
C ILE A 373 9.14 22.57 0.89
N PRO A 374 8.81 23.80 1.33
CA PRO A 374 9.32 25.03 0.74
C PRO A 374 10.86 25.04 0.67
N GLN A 375 11.44 25.59 -0.40
CA GLN A 375 12.91 25.60 -0.59
C GLN A 375 13.67 26.36 0.51
N ASP A 376 12.99 27.27 1.22
CA ASP A 376 13.52 28.10 2.30
C ASP A 376 13.16 27.57 3.70
N ASP A 377 12.76 26.29 3.81
CA ASP A 377 12.42 25.61 5.05
C ASP A 377 13.16 24.28 5.12
N LYS A 378 13.93 24.06 6.20
CA LYS A 378 14.78 22.86 6.38
C LYS A 378 14.19 21.91 7.41
N VAL A 379 14.36 20.61 7.18
CA VAL A 379 14.04 19.57 8.18
C VAL A 379 15.02 19.69 9.35
N ARG A 380 14.50 19.61 10.58
CA ARG A 380 15.25 19.71 11.84
C ARG A 380 15.13 18.47 12.72
N ALA A 381 13.98 17.81 12.67
CA ALA A 381 13.78 16.59 13.44
C ALA A 381 12.91 15.61 12.66
N VAL A 382 13.16 14.34 12.90
CA VAL A 382 12.45 13.24 12.27
C VAL A 382 12.03 12.25 13.35
N ILE A 383 10.75 11.85 13.34
CA ILE A 383 10.18 10.92 14.31
C ILE A 383 9.56 9.74 13.56
N ASP A 384 9.92 8.53 13.96
CA ASP A 384 9.23 7.31 13.55
C ASP A 384 7.96 7.10 14.40
N VAL A 385 6.81 6.89 13.75
CA VAL A 385 5.53 6.61 14.39
C VAL A 385 5.00 5.27 13.88
N LYS A 386 4.78 4.34 14.81
CA LYS A 386 4.40 2.95 14.51
C LYS A 386 3.05 2.85 13.81
N ASP A 387 2.01 3.36 14.48
CA ASP A 387 0.66 3.29 13.95
C ASP A 387 -0.20 4.47 14.42
N PHE A 388 -0.81 5.16 13.46
CA PHE A 388 -1.80 6.20 13.73
C PHE A 388 -3.21 5.64 13.94
N GLU A 389 -3.44 4.36 13.64
CA GLU A 389 -4.74 3.70 13.83
C GLU A 389 -4.94 3.16 15.24
N ASP A 390 -3.86 2.89 15.97
CA ASP A 390 -3.91 2.52 17.38
C ASP A 390 -4.32 3.74 18.22
N LYS A 391 -5.60 3.75 18.61
CA LYS A 391 -6.19 4.82 19.42
C LYS A 391 -5.54 4.94 20.79
N ASP A 392 -5.12 3.85 21.40
CA ASP A 392 -4.52 3.90 22.74
C ASP A 392 -3.11 4.47 22.65
N PHE A 393 -2.36 4.10 21.61
CA PHE A 393 -1.04 4.66 21.33
C PHE A 393 -1.10 6.17 21.05
N VAL A 394 -1.95 6.63 20.13
CA VAL A 394 -2.02 8.07 19.76
C VAL A 394 -2.56 8.96 20.87
N ASN A 395 -3.34 8.41 21.81
CA ASN A 395 -3.89 9.13 22.96
C ASN A 395 -2.96 9.11 24.19
N SER A 396 -2.05 8.15 24.28
CA SER A 396 -1.03 8.08 25.34
C SER A 396 0.25 8.84 25.00
N HIS A 397 0.57 8.98 23.72
CA HIS A 397 1.82 9.60 23.28
C HIS A 397 1.67 11.09 22.94
N ASN A 398 2.78 11.81 23.11
CA ASN A 398 2.88 13.24 22.86
C ASN A 398 4.10 13.55 22.00
N ILE A 399 4.01 14.63 21.21
CA ILE A 399 5.14 15.24 20.54
C ILE A 399 5.57 16.47 21.33
N VAL A 400 6.79 16.41 21.86
CA VAL A 400 7.45 17.52 22.53
C VAL A 400 8.35 18.23 21.51
N LEU A 401 8.20 19.54 21.41
CA LEU A 401 8.90 20.42 20.48
C LEU A 401 9.69 21.45 21.27
N CYS A 402 10.93 21.74 20.87
CA CYS A 402 11.76 22.78 21.45
C CYS A 402 12.29 23.74 20.38
N THR A 403 12.29 25.03 20.68
CA THR A 403 12.91 26.07 19.84
C THR A 403 14.26 26.52 20.39
N LYS A 404 15.04 27.24 19.57
CA LYS A 404 16.34 27.78 19.97
C LYS A 404 16.26 28.80 21.10
N LYS A 405 15.17 29.57 21.19
CA LYS A 405 14.94 30.54 22.29
C LYS A 405 14.37 29.91 23.56
N GLY A 406 14.41 28.59 23.70
CA GLY A 406 14.01 27.90 24.94
C GLY A 406 12.50 27.79 25.13
N ILE A 407 11.71 27.95 24.06
CA ILE A 407 10.28 27.64 24.09
C ILE A 407 10.09 26.14 23.93
N ILE A 408 9.29 25.56 24.80
CA ILE A 408 8.88 24.17 24.75
C ILE A 408 7.38 24.06 24.53
N LYS A 409 6.97 23.08 23.73
CA LYS A 409 5.56 22.79 23.50
C LYS A 409 5.31 21.30 23.51
N LYS A 410 4.16 20.92 24.04
CA LYS A 410 3.64 19.56 23.98
C LYS A 410 2.32 19.53 23.23
N THR A 411 2.19 18.56 22.33
CA THR A 411 0.98 18.31 21.54
C THR A 411 0.70 16.81 21.57
N LEU A 412 -0.57 16.41 21.69
CA LEU A 412 -0.95 14.99 21.61
C LEU A 412 -0.60 14.41 20.24
N LEU A 413 -0.24 13.14 20.16
CA LEU A 413 0.06 12.49 18.88
C LEU A 413 -1.19 12.42 17.97
N GLU A 414 -2.38 12.29 18.57
CA GLU A 414 -3.68 12.33 17.85
C GLU A 414 -3.83 13.55 16.93
N ASP A 415 -3.31 14.72 17.32
CA ASP A 415 -3.36 15.94 16.50
C ASP A 415 -2.58 15.83 15.17
N PHE A 416 -1.72 14.80 15.04
CA PHE A 416 -0.95 14.47 13.85
C PHE A 416 -1.48 13.24 13.09
N SER A 417 -2.58 12.63 13.55
CA SER A 417 -3.17 11.42 12.93
C SER A 417 -3.77 11.64 11.54
N ARG A 418 -4.01 12.89 11.14
CA ARG A 418 -4.62 13.25 9.86
C ARG A 418 -3.60 13.94 8.95
N PRO A 419 -2.84 13.17 8.15
CA PRO A 419 -1.81 13.71 7.28
C PRO A 419 -2.40 14.62 6.20
N ARG A 420 -1.61 15.60 5.76
CA ARG A 420 -1.92 16.47 4.62
C ARG A 420 -0.67 16.64 3.76
N GLN A 421 -0.80 16.52 2.44
CA GLN A 421 0.34 16.64 1.51
C GLN A 421 1.08 17.98 1.64
N THR A 422 0.36 19.08 1.89
CA THR A 422 0.96 20.42 2.08
C THR A 422 1.63 20.58 3.45
N GLY A 423 1.63 19.55 4.30
CA GLY A 423 2.02 19.64 5.70
C GLY A 423 1.04 20.43 6.56
N VAL A 424 1.31 20.45 7.85
CA VAL A 424 0.54 21.18 8.87
C VAL A 424 1.46 22.02 9.74
N ILE A 425 0.89 23.02 10.40
CA ILE A 425 1.60 23.71 11.49
C ILE A 425 1.76 22.71 12.64
N ALA A 426 2.96 22.59 13.18
CA ALA A 426 3.26 21.85 14.40
C ALA A 426 3.67 22.80 15.53
N ILE A 427 4.39 23.85 15.18
CA ILE A 427 4.92 25.01 15.91
C ILE A 427 4.40 26.37 15.45
N THR A 428 3.90 27.31 16.26
CA THR A 428 4.00 28.71 15.83
C THR A 428 5.33 29.28 16.29
N ILE A 429 6.22 29.54 15.34
CA ILE A 429 7.57 30.07 15.57
C ILE A 429 7.51 31.60 15.65
N ASN A 430 8.12 32.15 16.71
CA ASN A 430 8.24 33.59 16.89
C ASN A 430 9.32 34.18 15.95
N PRO A 431 9.25 35.47 15.60
CA PRO A 431 10.29 36.12 14.80
C PRO A 431 11.70 35.96 15.42
N GLY A 432 12.64 35.51 14.58
CA GLY A 432 14.03 35.24 14.98
C GLY A 432 14.22 34.03 15.88
N ASP A 433 13.23 33.14 15.97
CA ASP A 433 13.34 31.82 16.58
C ASP A 433 13.23 30.75 15.49
N GLU A 434 13.61 29.52 15.80
CA GLU A 434 13.43 28.36 14.92
C GLU A 434 13.20 27.10 15.73
N LEU A 435 12.46 26.14 15.17
CA LEU A 435 12.36 24.82 15.75
C LEU A 435 13.75 24.18 15.75
N LEU A 436 14.18 23.69 16.91
CA LEU A 436 15.44 22.99 17.08
C LEU A 436 15.23 21.47 17.04
N GLU A 437 14.27 20.96 17.82
CA GLU A 437 14.16 19.51 18.04
C GLU A 437 12.72 19.08 18.32
N ALA A 438 12.39 17.84 17.94
CA ALA A 438 11.12 17.19 18.20
C ALA A 438 11.36 15.78 18.75
N ARG A 439 10.62 15.39 19.79
CA ARG A 439 10.71 14.06 20.41
C ARG A 439 9.33 13.49 20.68
N LEU A 440 9.18 12.19 20.49
CA LEU A 440 8.00 11.43 20.89
C LEU A 440 8.16 11.02 22.35
N THR A 441 7.12 11.20 23.17
CA THR A 441 7.11 10.84 24.58
C THR A 441 5.81 10.13 24.95
N ASP A 442 5.83 9.37 26.04
CA ASP A 442 4.73 8.54 26.56
C ASP A 442 3.98 9.20 27.74
N GLY A 443 4.29 10.46 28.07
CA GLY A 443 3.75 11.18 29.22
C GLY A 443 4.54 11.02 30.52
N ASN A 444 5.43 10.02 30.60
CA ASN A 444 6.25 9.71 31.78
C ASN A 444 7.73 10.08 31.59
N CYS A 445 8.04 10.84 30.54
CA CYS A 445 9.38 11.35 30.30
C CYS A 445 9.72 12.56 31.17
N GLU A 446 11.01 12.69 31.43
CA GLU A 446 11.61 13.91 31.91
C GLU A 446 12.34 14.60 30.77
N ILE A 447 12.16 15.92 30.69
CA ILE A 447 12.70 16.75 29.64
C ILE A 447 13.94 17.43 30.18
N MET A 448 15.03 17.36 29.42
CA MET A 448 16.21 18.15 29.67
C MET A 448 16.55 19.02 28.46
N LEU A 449 16.81 20.30 28.73
CA LEU A 449 17.26 21.28 27.75
C LEU A 449 18.61 21.80 28.18
N ALA A 450 19.53 21.96 27.24
CA ALA A 450 20.82 22.58 27.51
C ALA A 450 21.05 23.79 26.62
N VAL A 451 21.70 24.80 27.19
CA VAL A 451 22.03 26.06 26.52
C VAL A 451 23.54 26.18 26.33
N LYS A 452 23.92 26.95 25.30
CA LYS A 452 25.30 27.17 24.85
C LYS A 452 26.24 27.66 25.97
N SER A 453 25.72 28.41 26.94
CA SER A 453 26.43 28.86 28.15
C SER A 453 26.85 27.74 29.11
N GLY A 454 26.47 26.48 28.85
CA GLY A 454 26.87 25.32 29.66
C GLY A 454 25.95 25.05 30.85
N ARG A 455 24.69 25.48 30.75
CA ARG A 455 23.64 25.16 31.73
C ARG A 455 22.64 24.18 31.13
N ALA A 456 22.03 23.38 31.98
CA ALA A 456 20.94 22.48 31.62
C ALA A 456 19.82 22.53 32.66
N ILE A 457 18.58 22.42 32.21
CA ILE A 457 17.40 22.29 33.07
C ILE A 457 16.85 20.88 32.94
N ARG A 458 16.26 20.33 34.01
CA ARG A 458 15.54 19.06 34.02
C ARG A 458 14.19 19.27 34.70
N PHE A 459 13.11 18.85 34.06
CA PHE A 459 11.77 18.90 34.62
C PHE A 459 10.88 17.79 34.03
N PRO A 460 9.88 17.30 34.78
CA PRO A 460 8.96 16.29 34.26
C PRO A 460 8.05 16.88 33.18
N GLU A 461 7.74 16.09 32.16
CA GLU A 461 6.92 16.49 31.01
C GLU A 461 5.52 16.97 31.40
N ASN A 462 4.98 16.49 32.53
CA ASN A 462 3.69 16.92 33.07
C ASN A 462 3.61 18.42 33.42
N LYS A 463 4.75 19.11 33.58
CA LYS A 463 4.81 20.58 33.78
C LYS A 463 4.49 21.36 32.51
N VAL A 464 4.48 20.70 31.36
CA VAL A 464 4.06 21.24 30.07
C VAL A 464 2.71 20.60 29.74
N ARG A 465 1.63 21.39 29.81
CA ARG A 465 0.31 20.91 29.42
C ARG A 465 0.28 20.64 27.90
N PRO A 466 -0.41 19.59 27.43
CA PRO A 466 -0.67 19.43 26.00
C PRO A 466 -1.52 20.60 25.50
N THR A 467 -1.17 21.11 24.32
CA THR A 467 -1.88 22.19 23.62
C THR A 467 -1.97 21.86 22.14
N GLY A 468 -2.92 22.46 21.44
CA GLY A 468 -3.07 22.23 20.01
C GLY A 468 -1.86 22.67 19.18
N ARG A 469 -1.80 22.16 17.95
CA ARG A 469 -0.74 22.44 16.97
C ARG A 469 -0.38 23.91 16.74
N GLY A 470 -1.37 24.81 16.70
CA GLY A 470 -1.15 26.24 16.45
C GLY A 470 -0.65 27.07 17.64
N ALA A 471 -0.41 26.46 18.80
CA ALA A 471 0.10 27.20 19.96
C ALA A 471 1.60 27.50 19.84
N ILE A 472 2.02 28.62 20.45
CA ILE A 472 3.42 29.08 20.50
C ILE A 472 4.25 28.24 21.49
N GLY A 473 3.63 27.69 22.54
CA GLY A 473 4.33 26.97 23.61
C GLY A 473 4.55 27.81 24.86
N VAL A 474 5.38 27.32 25.77
CA VAL A 474 5.71 27.94 27.07
C VAL A 474 7.21 27.93 27.30
N ALA A 475 7.72 28.76 28.22
CA ALA A 475 9.14 28.75 28.57
C ALA A 475 9.57 27.38 29.15
N GLY A 476 10.59 26.79 28.52
CA GLY A 476 11.23 25.54 28.93
C GLY A 476 12.53 25.78 29.71
N ILE A 477 13.43 26.60 29.17
CA ILE A 477 14.66 27.08 29.84
C ILE A 477 14.81 28.58 29.60
N GLU A 478 15.33 29.30 30.59
CA GLU A 478 15.68 30.72 30.44
C GLU A 478 16.98 30.86 29.65
N VAL A 479 16.94 31.65 28.59
CA VAL A 479 18.10 32.03 27.76
C VAL A 479 18.44 33.47 28.13
N GLU A 480 19.55 33.69 28.85
CA GLU A 480 19.85 34.97 29.50
C GLU A 480 20.40 36.04 28.54
N ASP A 481 21.19 35.63 27.56
CA ASP A 481 21.91 36.52 26.64
C ASP A 481 21.42 36.32 25.20
N ASP A 482 21.45 37.37 24.37
CA ASP A 482 21.13 37.30 22.93
C ASP A 482 22.08 36.37 22.14
N LYS A 483 23.19 35.97 22.75
CA LYS A 483 24.18 35.03 22.18
C LYS A 483 24.04 33.60 22.72
N ASP A 484 23.20 33.41 23.74
CA ASP A 484 22.90 32.09 24.27
C ASP A 484 21.71 31.52 23.49
N GLU A 485 21.67 30.20 23.36
CA GLU A 485 20.62 29.49 22.65
C GLU A 485 20.56 28.06 23.16
N VAL A 486 19.40 27.43 23.03
CA VAL A 486 19.27 25.99 23.27
C VAL A 486 20.04 25.23 22.19
N ILE A 487 20.87 24.28 22.61
CA ILE A 487 21.71 23.47 21.72
C ILE A 487 21.19 22.03 21.57
N GLY A 488 20.20 21.63 22.37
CA GLY A 488 19.54 20.33 22.23
C GLY A 488 18.54 20.06 23.34
N MET A 489 17.69 19.07 23.08
CA MET A 489 16.66 18.55 23.96
C MET A 489 16.72 17.02 24.00
N ILE A 490 16.82 16.48 25.21
CA ILE A 490 16.66 15.04 25.44
C ILE A 490 15.39 14.79 26.27
N CYS A 491 14.69 13.70 25.94
CA CYS A 491 13.54 13.21 26.69
C CYS A 491 13.88 11.81 27.16
N VAL A 492 14.00 11.62 28.47
CA VAL A 492 14.39 10.32 29.05
C VAL A 492 13.26 9.83 29.93
N ASN A 493 12.89 8.56 29.78
CA ASN A 493 11.91 7.94 30.67
C ASN A 493 12.50 7.85 32.09
N ALA A 494 11.76 8.29 33.10
CA ALA A 494 12.24 8.35 34.48
C ALA A 494 12.65 6.99 35.07
N GLU A 495 12.14 5.89 34.50
CA GLU A 495 12.44 4.52 34.94
C GLU A 495 13.70 3.94 34.28
N ASP A 496 14.15 4.52 33.15
CA ASP A 496 15.31 4.04 32.40
C ASP A 496 16.62 4.57 33.00
N LYS A 497 17.16 3.79 33.94
CA LYS A 497 18.45 4.07 34.59
C LYS A 497 19.67 3.66 33.77
N SER A 498 19.50 3.16 32.55
CA SER A 498 20.62 2.75 31.71
C SER A 498 21.26 3.91 30.94
N ARG A 499 20.60 5.07 30.93
CA ARG A 499 21.02 6.24 30.15
C ARG A 499 21.81 7.23 30.97
N THR A 500 22.82 7.82 30.33
CA THR A 500 23.62 8.91 30.87
C THR A 500 23.53 10.13 29.97
N VAL A 501 23.76 11.32 30.52
CA VAL A 501 23.78 12.57 29.76
C VAL A 501 25.19 12.80 29.25
N LEU A 502 25.37 12.77 27.93
CA LEU A 502 26.60 13.14 27.25
C LEU A 502 26.50 14.59 26.77
N VAL A 503 27.51 15.39 27.13
CA VAL A 503 27.65 16.77 26.68
C VAL A 503 28.98 16.97 25.98
N VAL A 504 28.99 17.75 24.90
CA VAL A 504 30.19 18.06 24.10
C VAL A 504 30.28 19.55 23.83
N SER A 505 31.48 20.11 23.97
CA SER A 505 31.81 21.51 23.74
C SER A 505 32.55 21.73 22.42
N GLU A 506 32.52 22.97 21.94
CA GLU A 506 33.03 23.42 20.65
C GLU A 506 34.49 23.07 20.39
N LYS A 507 35.34 23.10 21.44
CA LYS A 507 36.78 22.77 21.34
C LYS A 507 37.10 21.30 21.62
N GLY A 508 36.11 20.42 21.52
CA GLY A 508 36.32 18.97 21.60
C GLY A 508 36.45 18.40 23.00
N PHE A 509 35.91 19.08 24.02
CA PHE A 509 35.79 18.50 25.36
C PHE A 509 34.39 17.90 25.54
N GLY A 510 34.30 16.82 26.29
CA GLY A 510 33.01 16.23 26.61
C GLY A 510 33.10 15.25 27.77
N LYS A 511 31.94 14.86 28.26
CA LYS A 511 31.81 13.95 29.40
C LYS A 511 30.43 13.31 29.43
N ARG A 512 30.33 12.21 30.16
CA ARG A 512 29.07 11.62 30.58
C ARG A 512 28.78 12.00 32.02
N THR A 513 27.51 12.17 32.34
CA THR A 513 27.07 12.41 33.71
C THR A 513 25.77 11.65 33.94
N GLU A 514 25.65 10.99 35.08
CA GLU A 514 24.42 10.30 35.47
C GLU A 514 23.25 11.28 35.52
N ILE A 515 22.07 10.82 35.09
CA ILE A 515 20.88 11.67 35.02
C ILE A 515 20.50 12.15 36.42
N GLU A 516 20.62 11.31 37.45
CA GLU A 516 20.31 11.65 38.85
C GLU A 516 21.12 12.82 39.40
N GLU A 517 22.31 13.11 38.87
CA GLU A 517 23.06 14.29 39.31
C GLU A 517 22.32 15.59 38.97
N TYR A 518 21.53 15.60 37.89
CA TYR A 518 20.71 16.75 37.49
C TYR A 518 19.48 16.81 38.38
N ARG A 519 19.48 17.71 39.35
CA ARG A 519 18.28 17.94 40.19
C ARG A 519 17.08 18.35 39.32
N ILE A 520 15.90 17.84 39.66
CA ILE A 520 14.65 18.28 39.07
C ILE A 520 14.35 19.72 39.50
N THR A 521 13.92 20.54 38.56
CA THR A 521 13.59 21.96 38.75
C THR A 521 12.24 22.29 38.12
N ASN A 522 11.74 23.51 38.32
CA ASN A 522 10.60 24.01 37.54
C ASN A 522 11.07 24.45 36.15
N ARG A 523 10.25 24.21 35.12
CA ARG A 523 10.50 24.73 33.76
C ARG A 523 10.60 26.25 33.74
N GLY A 524 11.31 26.79 32.76
CA GLY A 524 11.49 28.23 32.54
C GLY A 524 12.50 28.88 33.50
N GLY A 525 13.26 28.09 34.26
CA GLY A 525 14.38 28.59 35.06
C GLY A 525 15.71 28.56 34.31
N LYS A 526 16.75 29.10 34.94
CA LYS A 526 18.13 29.16 34.41
C LYS A 526 18.84 27.81 34.28
N GLY A 527 18.26 26.75 34.83
CA GLY A 527 18.94 25.45 34.95
C GLY A 527 20.17 25.47 35.87
N VAL A 528 20.94 24.39 35.84
CA VAL A 528 22.15 24.15 36.61
C VAL A 528 23.35 23.97 35.69
N LYS A 529 24.58 24.22 36.15
CA LYS A 529 25.77 23.95 35.34
C LYS A 529 25.80 22.48 34.92
N THR A 530 26.01 22.24 33.63
CA THR A 530 26.17 20.92 33.00
C THR A 530 27.59 20.67 32.50
N ILE A 531 28.31 21.75 32.20
CA ILE A 531 29.74 21.76 31.87
C ILE A 531 30.33 23.11 32.27
N SER A 532 31.59 23.14 32.68
CA SER A 532 32.29 24.38 32.96
C SER A 532 32.87 24.97 31.67
N VAL A 533 32.15 25.92 31.07
CA VAL A 533 32.58 26.66 29.87
C VAL A 533 33.74 27.59 30.22
N THR A 534 34.86 27.43 29.51
CA THR A 534 36.07 28.25 29.61
C THR A 534 36.59 28.55 28.20
N GLU A 535 37.53 29.49 28.07
CA GLU A 535 38.21 29.72 26.78
C GLU A 535 38.84 28.45 26.20
N ARG A 536 39.24 27.50 27.06
CA ARG A 536 39.84 26.23 26.65
C ARG A 536 38.81 25.22 26.14
N SER A 537 37.63 25.13 26.77
CA SER A 537 36.58 24.18 26.36
C SER A 537 35.74 24.71 25.21
N GLY A 538 35.58 26.02 25.09
CA GLY A 538 34.58 26.63 24.21
C GLY A 538 33.15 26.38 24.70
N SER A 539 32.20 26.88 23.92
CA SER A 539 30.76 26.83 24.20
C SER A 539 30.22 25.40 24.15
N LEU A 540 29.08 25.13 24.78
CA LEU A 540 28.41 23.83 24.62
C LEU A 540 27.80 23.72 23.21
N VAL A 541 27.97 22.57 22.55
CA VAL A 541 27.48 22.33 21.18
C VAL A 541 26.34 21.31 21.13
N GLY A 542 26.30 20.37 22.07
CA GLY A 542 25.27 19.33 22.04
C GLY A 542 25.07 18.63 23.38
N ILE A 543 23.87 18.07 23.54
CA ILE A 543 23.47 17.20 24.64
C ILE A 543 22.80 15.95 24.03
N LEU A 544 23.20 14.77 24.48
CA LEU A 544 22.66 13.49 24.03
C LEU A 544 22.39 12.58 25.24
N ASP A 545 21.31 11.82 25.19
CA ASP A 545 21.02 10.73 26.11
C ASP A 545 21.59 9.43 25.54
N VAL A 546 22.64 8.90 26.18
CA VAL A 546 23.41 7.78 25.62
C VAL A 546 23.44 6.57 26.54
N THR A 547 23.48 5.39 25.92
CA THR A 547 23.71 4.11 26.61
C THR A 547 25.14 3.61 26.37
N ALA A 548 25.57 2.58 27.11
CA ALA A 548 26.86 1.94 26.90
C ALA A 548 26.97 1.19 25.55
N LYS A 549 25.85 0.98 24.85
CA LYS A 549 25.77 0.27 23.57
C LYS A 549 25.72 1.20 22.36
N GLU A 550 26.06 2.47 22.53
CA GLU A 550 26.01 3.48 21.49
C GLU A 550 27.41 4.05 21.23
N ASP A 551 27.61 4.55 20.01
CA ASP A 551 28.78 5.32 19.61
C ASP A 551 28.41 6.81 19.44
N LEU A 552 29.37 7.68 19.75
CA LEU A 552 29.30 9.11 19.48
C LEU A 552 29.95 9.41 18.13
N MET A 553 29.22 10.09 17.25
CA MET A 553 29.74 10.74 16.05
C MET A 553 29.91 12.23 16.31
N ILE A 554 31.08 12.77 15.99
CA ILE A 554 31.41 14.20 16.05
C ILE A 554 31.73 14.69 14.66
N THR A 555 31.12 15.79 14.22
CA THR A 555 31.40 16.44 12.94
C THR A 555 31.91 17.86 13.18
N CYS A 556 33.08 18.17 12.64
CA CYS A 556 33.71 19.49 12.72
C CYS A 556 33.25 20.43 11.60
N LYS A 557 33.42 21.75 11.78
CA LYS A 557 33.12 22.76 10.75
C LYS A 557 33.99 22.59 9.49
N SER A 558 35.18 22.01 9.63
CA SER A 558 36.03 21.60 8.50
C SER A 558 35.50 20.42 7.68
N GLY A 559 34.48 19.72 8.16
CA GLY A 559 33.94 18.48 7.56
C GLY A 559 34.59 17.19 8.09
N VAL A 560 35.60 17.28 8.97
CA VAL A 560 36.19 16.09 9.62
C VAL A 560 35.16 15.44 10.53
N THR A 561 34.95 14.14 10.36
CA THR A 561 34.02 13.35 11.18
C THR A 561 34.77 12.25 11.95
N ILE A 562 34.47 12.09 13.24
CA ILE A 562 35.06 11.08 14.12
C ILE A 562 33.97 10.28 14.82
N ARG A 563 34.14 8.96 14.83
CA ARG A 563 33.30 8.01 15.58
C ARG A 563 34.09 7.43 16.75
N MET A 564 33.49 7.39 17.94
CA MET A 564 34.09 6.78 19.14
C MET A 564 33.02 6.13 20.02
N GLY A 565 33.37 5.02 20.67
CA GLY A 565 32.46 4.34 21.61
C GLY A 565 32.17 5.18 22.85
N VAL A 566 30.90 5.29 23.22
CA VAL A 566 30.46 6.06 24.40
C VAL A 566 31.12 5.54 25.69
N THR A 567 31.43 4.24 25.75
CA THR A 567 32.14 3.59 26.88
C THR A 567 33.52 4.17 27.14
N THR A 568 34.20 4.71 26.13
CA THR A 568 35.53 5.33 26.26
C THR A 568 35.48 6.73 26.89
N ILE A 569 34.29 7.33 26.96
CA ILE A 569 34.10 8.69 27.47
C ILE A 569 33.92 8.63 28.98
N SER A 570 34.74 9.41 29.70
CA SER A 570 34.74 9.45 31.17
C SER A 570 33.40 9.92 31.73
N SER A 571 32.87 9.17 32.71
CA SER A 571 31.75 9.62 33.55
C SER A 571 32.30 10.55 34.63
N GLN A 572 31.75 11.76 34.72
CA GLN A 572 32.18 12.80 35.64
C GLN A 572 30.98 13.63 36.11
N GLY A 573 31.15 14.28 37.26
CA GLY A 573 30.13 15.15 37.81
C GLY A 573 29.75 16.33 36.90
N ARG A 574 28.59 16.94 37.15
CA ARG A 574 28.05 18.03 36.31
C ARG A 574 28.98 19.24 36.12
N ALA A 575 29.58 19.75 37.19
CA ALA A 575 30.32 21.02 37.16
C ALA A 575 31.80 20.90 36.72
N THR A 576 32.16 19.87 35.95
CA THR A 576 33.53 19.68 35.43
C THR A 576 33.69 20.18 33.99
N GLN A 577 34.93 20.28 33.50
CA GLN A 577 35.23 20.63 32.10
C GLN A 577 35.09 19.43 31.14
N GLY A 578 35.06 18.20 31.67
CA GLY A 578 35.15 16.98 30.87
C GLY A 578 36.55 16.64 30.39
N VAL A 579 36.65 15.60 29.57
CA VAL A 579 37.89 15.13 28.95
C VAL A 579 37.94 15.55 27.48
N LYS A 580 39.14 15.63 26.92
CA LYS A 580 39.31 15.92 25.49
C LYS A 580 38.94 14.68 24.69
N LEU A 581 37.88 14.79 23.87
CA LEU A 581 37.40 13.74 22.96
C LEU A 581 38.17 13.75 21.64
N ILE A 582 38.41 14.96 21.11
CA ILE A 582 39.08 15.17 19.81
C ILE A 582 40.15 16.26 19.94
N ARG A 583 41.25 16.09 19.22
CA ARG A 583 42.23 17.15 18.98
C ARG A 583 41.83 17.87 17.70
N LEU A 584 41.48 19.15 17.83
CA LEU A 584 41.17 20.03 16.72
C LEU A 584 42.43 20.81 16.35
N ASP A 585 42.83 20.74 15.09
CA ASP A 585 43.98 21.46 14.55
C ASP A 585 43.54 22.79 13.92
N GLY A 586 44.41 23.81 13.93
CA GLY A 586 44.22 25.03 13.14
C GLY A 586 43.03 25.93 13.51
N GLY A 587 42.44 25.78 14.70
CA GLY A 587 41.27 26.56 15.13
C GLY A 587 39.93 26.01 14.64
N ASP A 588 39.90 24.76 14.18
CA ASP A 588 38.66 24.05 13.86
C ASP A 588 37.77 23.83 15.11
N GLU A 589 36.47 23.67 14.89
CA GLU A 589 35.44 23.63 15.92
C GLU A 589 34.40 22.56 15.61
N ILE A 590 33.80 21.98 16.63
CA ILE A 590 32.70 21.01 16.45
C ILE A 590 31.46 21.75 15.95
N ALA A 591 30.86 21.25 14.87
CA ALA A 591 29.62 21.74 14.29
C ALA A 591 28.39 20.98 14.81
N ALA A 592 28.49 19.66 14.91
CA ALA A 592 27.37 18.80 15.30
C ALA A 592 27.85 17.52 16.01
N ILE A 593 26.94 16.91 16.77
CA ILE A 593 27.13 15.59 17.38
C ILE A 593 25.88 14.73 17.17
N THR A 594 26.07 13.43 17.02
CA THR A 594 24.99 12.44 16.87
C THR A 594 25.36 11.16 17.62
N LYS A 595 24.36 10.46 18.16
CA LYS A 595 24.52 9.09 18.68
C LYS A 595 24.14 8.07 17.61
N LEU A 596 24.88 6.97 17.55
CA LEU A 596 24.59 5.83 16.70
C LEU A 596 24.49 4.57 17.55
N ASP A 597 23.49 3.73 17.31
CA ASP A 597 23.46 2.42 17.94
C ASP A 597 24.65 1.57 17.44
N ILE A 598 25.34 0.88 18.35
CA ILE A 598 26.30 -0.14 17.96
C ILE A 598 25.47 -1.21 17.24
N ILE A 599 25.86 -1.54 16.02
CA ILE A 599 25.32 -2.69 15.30
C ILE A 599 25.82 -3.93 16.05
N VAL A 600 25.06 -4.34 17.06
CA VAL A 600 25.25 -5.63 17.71
C VAL A 600 24.57 -6.65 16.81
N ASP A 601 25.36 -7.61 16.34
CA ASP A 601 24.88 -8.80 15.65
C ASP A 601 23.79 -9.46 16.53
N PRO A 602 22.54 -9.65 16.05
CA PRO A 602 21.44 -10.11 16.90
C PRO A 602 21.62 -11.49 17.55
N GLU A 603 22.64 -12.27 17.16
CA GLU A 603 22.96 -13.58 17.73
C GLU A 603 23.35 -13.52 19.23
N GLU A 604 23.77 -12.37 19.77
CA GLU A 604 24.10 -12.29 21.21
C GLU A 604 22.88 -12.13 22.14
N ARG A 605 21.66 -12.01 21.60
CA ARG A 605 20.44 -11.85 22.42
C ARG A 605 19.89 -13.17 22.97
N GLU A 606 20.30 -14.32 22.45
CA GLU A 606 19.82 -15.65 22.88
C GLU A 606 20.64 -16.30 24.02
N LEU A 607 21.76 -15.71 24.44
CA LEU A 607 22.68 -16.33 25.42
C LEU A 607 22.58 -15.83 26.87
N ASN A 608 21.56 -15.01 27.21
CA ASN A 608 21.34 -14.54 28.59
C ASN A 608 19.87 -14.66 29.01
N LEU A 609 19.37 -15.89 29.04
CA LEU A 609 18.25 -16.26 29.91
C LEU A 609 18.84 -16.84 31.21
N PRO A 610 18.41 -16.39 32.40
CA PRO A 610 18.81 -17.01 33.66
C PRO A 610 18.23 -18.43 33.73
N GLY A 611 19.11 -19.40 34.00
CA GLY A 611 18.81 -20.82 34.03
C GLY A 611 17.88 -21.25 35.16
N GLU A 612 17.11 -22.28 34.81
CA GLU A 612 16.60 -23.40 35.62
C GLU A 612 15.70 -23.10 36.83
N ILE A 613 14.40 -23.39 36.63
CA ILE A 613 13.49 -23.79 37.71
C ILE A 613 13.66 -25.29 37.91
N ASP A 614 14.13 -25.62 39.10
CA ASP A 614 14.27 -26.95 39.70
C ASP A 614 12.89 -27.65 39.81
N ILE A 615 12.78 -28.89 39.32
CA ILE A 615 11.65 -29.78 39.65
C ILE A 615 12.23 -31.17 39.98
N PRO A 616 12.02 -31.70 41.19
CA PRO A 616 12.55 -33.01 41.58
C PRO A 616 11.56 -34.14 41.25
N GLY A 617 12.07 -35.31 40.82
CA GLY A 617 11.36 -36.58 40.98
C GLY A 617 11.56 -37.66 39.91
N GLU A 618 12.59 -38.50 40.13
CA GLU A 618 12.52 -39.98 40.21
C GLU A 618 12.41 -40.94 38.98
N VAL A 619 13.53 -41.66 38.82
CA VAL A 619 13.84 -43.10 38.58
C VAL A 619 13.56 -43.84 37.25
N ALA A 620 14.68 -44.36 36.70
CA ALA A 620 14.95 -45.74 36.19
C ALA A 620 15.48 -45.76 34.75
N ASP A 621 16.34 -46.66 34.28
CA ASP A 621 17.47 -47.47 34.79
C ASP A 621 18.18 -48.01 33.50
N GLU A 622 19.37 -48.59 33.67
CA GLU A 622 20.10 -49.49 32.75
C GLU A 622 21.06 -48.92 31.67
N ALA A 623 22.37 -49.07 32.00
CA ALA A 623 23.42 -49.85 31.31
C ALA A 623 23.78 -49.52 29.84
N ALA A 624 25.01 -49.69 29.33
CA ALA A 624 26.37 -49.93 29.78
C ALA A 624 27.22 -49.88 28.48
N GLY A 625 28.50 -49.52 28.54
CA GLY A 625 29.41 -49.74 27.40
C GLY A 625 30.59 -48.78 27.32
N GLU A 626 31.65 -49.09 28.06
CA GLU A 626 33.02 -48.66 27.74
C GLU A 626 33.47 -49.19 26.38
N ILE A 627 34.41 -48.51 25.72
CA ILE A 627 35.75 -49.05 25.39
C ILE A 627 36.56 -47.97 24.65
N SER A 628 37.72 -47.67 25.23
CA SER A 628 38.90 -47.03 24.66
C SER A 628 39.64 -47.95 23.68
N ASN A 629 40.26 -47.42 22.62
CA ASN A 629 41.72 -47.51 22.46
C ASN A 629 42.27 -46.88 21.18
N ASN A 630 43.45 -46.29 21.38
CA ASN A 630 44.51 -45.91 20.45
C ASN A 630 44.81 -46.94 19.35
N ASN A 631 45.28 -46.46 18.19
CA ASN A 631 46.70 -46.56 17.81
C ASN A 631 46.94 -45.97 16.41
N ASN A 632 47.83 -44.96 16.38
CA ASN A 632 49.12 -44.97 15.70
C ASN A 632 49.30 -45.62 14.30
N ASP A 633 49.87 -44.76 13.46
CA ASP A 633 51.10 -44.96 12.68
C ASP A 633 51.03 -45.30 11.17
N ASP A 634 51.83 -44.47 10.49
CA ASP A 634 52.72 -44.76 9.38
C ASP A 634 52.25 -44.66 7.92
N GLU A 635 52.69 -43.52 7.37
CA GLU A 635 53.70 -43.41 6.31
C GLU A 635 53.40 -43.82 4.85
N ALA A 636 53.77 -42.83 4.02
CA ALA A 636 54.58 -42.92 2.81
C ALA A 636 53.87 -43.05 1.45
N THR A 637 54.08 -41.96 0.68
CA THR A 637 54.54 -41.90 -0.73
C THR A 637 53.64 -42.57 -1.78
N ASP A 638 53.38 -42.01 -2.97
CA ASP A 638 54.33 -41.37 -3.87
C ASP A 638 53.57 -40.76 -5.08
N ALA A 639 54.29 -39.90 -5.80
CA ALA A 639 54.22 -39.68 -7.25
C ALA A 639 52.91 -39.22 -7.93
N ALA A 640 52.93 -37.97 -8.37
CA ALA A 640 52.37 -37.53 -9.66
C ALA A 640 53.19 -38.18 -10.82
N PRO A 641 52.71 -38.29 -12.09
CA PRO A 641 52.45 -37.09 -12.89
C PRO A 641 51.38 -37.21 -14.01
N GLU A 642 51.21 -36.08 -14.71
CA GLU A 642 50.91 -35.94 -16.14
C GLU A 642 49.48 -36.14 -16.69
N SER A 643 48.91 -34.98 -17.07
CA SER A 643 48.75 -34.56 -18.48
C SER A 643 47.35 -34.47 -19.09
N SER A 644 47.23 -33.40 -19.88
CA SER A 644 46.45 -33.21 -21.11
C SER A 644 44.94 -32.89 -21.03
N GLU A 645 44.70 -31.59 -21.29
CA GLU A 645 44.00 -31.07 -22.49
C GLU A 645 42.49 -31.30 -22.72
N GLU A 646 41.84 -30.14 -22.80
CA GLU A 646 40.96 -29.66 -23.90
C GLU A 646 39.47 -30.03 -23.98
N LYS A 647 38.72 -28.94 -24.23
CA LYS A 647 37.40 -28.77 -24.90
C LYS A 647 36.19 -29.10 -24.01
N GLN A 648 35.25 -28.19 -23.77
CA GLN A 648 34.65 -27.14 -24.63
C GLN A 648 34.33 -25.86 -23.85
#